data_AF-A0AAN6VQK0-F1
#
_entry.id   AF-A0AAN6VQK0-F1
#
_cell.length_a   1.000
_cell.length_b   1.000
_cell.length_c   1.000
_cell.angle_alpha   90.00
_cell.angle_beta   90.00
_cell.angle_gamma   90.00
#
_symmetry.space_group_name_H-M   'P 1'
#
loop_
_entity.id
_entity.type
_entity.pdbx_description
1 polymer ?
#
loop_
_entity_poly.entity_id
_entity_poly.type
_entity_poly.pdbx_seq_one_letter_code
_entity_poly.pdbx_strand_id
1 'polypeptide(L)'
;MASHQHLAPAAAEGAEQHEQQREEEQQLPLPPQAVTPAASPNPYASSSRWRHAESSAYARYERENYQNHNQPGYGAAGGSGPVAREADSRGGGVGDLADFFNKSRIDLGDNKHQPPPHTPRFKPVVAGASDARADVAAATAGATADATHEGEKKVVDYAGGERVHPPSDGKEVVCGPLLNYRRTEGGVRWVGSVLVVTAGGGRTQPMVPVLEVRKAGGSSGGKGGEVEGLCLYSDARNTFWRFDVAVDMEATETRWEYELPGLRFASETKPRVNNFFVPALDESMRIMFHSCNGFSVGTDEDAWSGPALWNDVLRKHQESPFHVMIGGGDQIYNDGIRVAGPLRPWSDIHNPKKRKDHPFPETLRKECDDYYLRNYIRWYSTEPFAGANGQIAQLNIWDDHDIIDGFGSYVNEFMKCDVFRGIGGTAHKYYMLFQHHLPPPPSTYTSADAIPATTAEEGQGIDPNQFMNTYVHPAIQESNYIYGPKAGPYVAEHSHNMFARLGARIAFLGIDARTERTRHQVNYPETYEAIFTRLKQELSAAASSGRPFKHMILLLGIPIAYPRLTWLENIFSSPLMGPVKFLNRRMGIGGSFFNSFDGSVDLLDDLDDHYTARTHKKERNWLVEKLQGICAEFSIRITILGGDVHLAALGRFYSNPRLNIPVEQDYRYMVNVVSSAIVNKPPPAAVANLLARRNKIHHLNHDTSETLLKLFDKDPGETQKTADHNNVTMPSRNFAMITENSPTNSCGSTTTANGDAPVAQPPPTRPATSTSSSSSSSPPPGGGGGGGTFPKPKDGRLPLHQGETNCGTQHRAAAFPAQHGKAADGGLDVCICVEMDQHDSSGRTRGYGLTVPKLEYKGPRPASLEMLPPRSAGRGSVRSGRSRKGGLQAV
;
A
#
# COMPACT_ATOMS: atom_id res chain seq x y z
N MET A 1 4.50 28.60 -65.55
CA MET A 1 5.97 28.45 -65.65
C MET A 1 6.55 28.53 -64.25
N ALA A 2 7.66 27.92 -63.89
CA ALA A 2 8.28 26.66 -64.33
C ALA A 2 9.33 26.30 -63.26
N SER A 3 9.43 25.02 -62.93
CA SER A 3 10.22 24.40 -61.86
C SER A 3 11.75 24.50 -62.00
N HIS A 4 12.46 23.98 -60.98
CA HIS A 4 13.92 23.68 -60.88
C HIS A 4 14.84 24.86 -60.48
N GLN A 5 16.07 24.62 -59.99
CA GLN A 5 16.60 23.71 -58.94
C GLN A 5 18.13 23.97 -58.85
N HIS A 6 18.74 23.74 -57.68
CA HIS A 6 20.17 23.49 -57.41
C HIS A 6 21.27 24.02 -58.37
N LEU A 7 22.22 24.81 -57.84
CA LEU A 7 23.58 24.33 -57.51
C LEU A 7 24.48 25.42 -56.86
N ALA A 8 25.58 24.97 -56.27
CA ALA A 8 26.76 25.74 -55.81
C ALA A 8 27.97 25.35 -56.73
N PRO A 9 29.24 25.81 -56.56
CA PRO A 9 29.85 26.49 -55.41
C PRO A 9 30.94 27.56 -55.67
N ALA A 10 31.44 28.14 -54.56
CA ALA A 10 32.82 28.56 -54.21
C ALA A 10 33.79 29.22 -55.22
N ALA A 11 34.21 30.47 -54.88
CA ALA A 11 35.53 31.13 -55.06
C ALA A 11 35.34 32.68 -55.01
N ALA A 12 36.32 33.56 -54.85
CA ALA A 12 37.53 33.65 -54.02
C ALA A 12 38.18 35.04 -54.27
N GLU A 13 38.57 35.80 -53.24
CA GLU A 13 39.44 37.01 -53.27
C GLU A 13 38.97 38.22 -54.15
N GLY A 14 39.31 39.49 -53.90
CA GLY A 14 40.09 40.12 -52.82
C GLY A 14 40.20 41.66 -53.06
N ALA A 15 41.10 42.34 -52.31
CA ALA A 15 41.51 43.75 -52.46
C ALA A 15 40.43 44.84 -52.12
N GLU A 16 40.74 46.02 -51.57
CA GLU A 16 42.00 46.63 -51.06
C GLU A 16 41.62 47.66 -49.92
N GLN A 17 42.33 48.71 -49.45
CA GLN A 17 43.52 49.48 -49.86
C GLN A 17 44.11 50.30 -48.68
N HIS A 18 45.34 50.83 -48.83
CA HIS A 18 46.03 51.88 -48.03
C HIS A 18 46.34 51.62 -46.52
N GLU A 19 47.46 52.08 -45.91
CA GLU A 19 48.79 52.44 -46.46
C GLU A 19 49.91 52.50 -45.38
N GLN A 20 51.04 51.80 -45.63
CA GLN A 20 52.47 52.02 -45.23
C GLN A 20 52.99 52.41 -43.79
N GLN A 21 54.20 51.86 -43.52
CA GLN A 21 55.38 52.36 -42.74
C GLN A 21 55.58 52.06 -41.22
N ARG A 22 56.60 51.21 -40.95
CA ARG A 22 57.83 51.35 -40.09
C ARG A 22 57.76 52.10 -38.73
N GLU A 23 58.49 51.73 -37.66
CA GLU A 23 59.34 50.56 -37.29
C GLU A 23 59.59 50.56 -35.74
N GLU A 24 60.47 49.69 -35.24
CA GLU A 24 60.70 49.31 -33.81
C GLU A 24 61.19 50.41 -32.83
N GLU A 25 60.80 50.34 -31.54
CA GLU A 25 61.74 50.04 -30.42
C GLU A 25 61.13 49.91 -28.99
N GLN A 26 61.83 49.14 -28.15
CA GLN A 26 61.90 49.15 -26.66
C GLN A 26 60.70 48.66 -25.80
N GLN A 27 60.95 48.54 -24.47
CA GLN A 27 60.36 47.54 -23.56
C GLN A 27 59.93 48.08 -22.17
N LEU A 28 59.26 47.20 -21.40
CA LEU A 28 58.91 47.20 -19.95
C LEU A 28 57.46 47.65 -19.57
N PRO A 29 56.89 47.13 -18.45
CA PRO A 29 55.48 46.69 -18.46
C PRO A 29 54.59 47.17 -17.28
N LEU A 30 53.28 46.84 -17.36
CA LEU A 30 52.25 46.57 -16.30
C LEU A 30 50.84 46.83 -16.88
N PRO A 31 49.70 46.41 -16.27
CA PRO A 31 49.43 45.36 -15.28
C PRO A 31 48.49 44.24 -15.82
N PRO A 32 48.16 43.16 -15.09
CA PRO A 32 47.31 42.07 -15.60
C PRO A 32 45.81 42.42 -15.69
N GLN A 33 45.13 41.84 -16.68
CA GLN A 33 43.66 41.89 -16.80
C GLN A 33 42.97 40.91 -15.82
N ALA A 34 41.80 41.30 -15.32
CA ALA A 34 41.04 40.49 -14.37
C ALA A 34 40.28 39.35 -15.05
N VAL A 35 40.40 38.13 -14.51
CA VAL A 35 39.64 36.96 -14.94
C VAL A 35 38.25 36.97 -14.28
N THR A 36 37.19 36.93 -15.08
CA THR A 36 35.83 36.74 -14.57
C THR A 36 35.65 35.30 -14.05
N PRO A 37 35.15 35.10 -12.82
CA PRO A 37 34.93 33.75 -12.31
C PRO A 37 33.75 33.09 -13.04
N ALA A 38 33.97 31.85 -13.51
CA ALA A 38 32.87 31.03 -14.01
C ALA A 38 31.92 30.64 -12.88
N ALA A 39 30.61 30.60 -13.16
CA ALA A 39 29.62 30.11 -12.20
C ALA A 39 29.96 28.67 -11.80
N SER A 40 30.05 28.42 -10.49
CA SER A 40 30.41 27.10 -9.97
C SER A 40 29.22 26.14 -10.13
N PRO A 41 29.42 24.93 -10.71
CA PRO A 41 28.37 23.92 -10.79
C PRO A 41 27.81 23.60 -9.40
N ASN A 42 26.51 23.31 -9.32
CA ASN A 42 25.87 22.88 -8.07
C ASN A 42 26.65 21.70 -7.45
N PRO A 43 27.22 21.84 -6.23
CA PRO A 43 28.09 20.82 -5.65
C PRO A 43 27.36 19.54 -5.25
N TYR A 44 26.02 19.56 -5.22
CA TYR A 44 25.16 18.41 -4.98
C TYR A 44 24.73 17.72 -6.28
N ALA A 45 25.26 18.13 -7.44
CA ALA A 45 24.98 17.51 -8.72
C ALA A 45 25.58 16.10 -8.83
N SER A 46 24.74 15.11 -9.14
CA SER A 46 25.16 13.74 -9.43
C SER A 46 26.13 13.67 -10.62
N SER A 47 26.99 12.65 -10.66
CA SER A 47 27.76 12.29 -11.87
C SER A 47 26.91 11.54 -12.91
N SER A 48 25.65 11.21 -12.60
CA SER A 48 24.72 10.51 -13.49
C SER A 48 23.53 11.39 -13.85
N ARG A 49 23.22 11.52 -15.16
CA ARG A 49 22.20 12.45 -15.69
C ARG A 49 20.75 12.23 -15.21
N TRP A 50 20.53 11.25 -14.34
CA TRP A 50 19.21 10.73 -13.94
C TRP A 50 18.87 10.95 -12.47
N ARG A 51 19.82 11.30 -11.59
CA ARG A 51 19.63 11.30 -10.12
C ARG A 51 19.63 12.67 -9.43
N HIS A 52 19.61 13.77 -10.19
CA HIS A 52 19.73 15.12 -9.60
C HIS A 52 18.43 15.58 -8.92
N ALA A 53 17.28 15.30 -9.53
CA ALA A 53 15.96 15.74 -9.04
C ALA A 53 15.52 15.03 -7.74
N GLU A 54 16.15 13.91 -7.39
CA GLU A 54 15.83 13.09 -6.21
C GLU A 54 16.48 13.62 -4.91
N SER A 55 17.36 14.63 -4.99
CA SER A 55 18.13 15.12 -3.85
C SER A 55 17.55 16.41 -3.24
N SER A 56 17.13 16.33 -1.98
CA SER A 56 16.65 17.50 -1.22
C SER A 56 17.74 18.55 -1.00
N ALA A 57 19.03 18.20 -1.08
CA ALA A 57 20.15 19.14 -1.03
C ALA A 57 20.35 19.86 -2.38
N TYR A 58 20.23 19.14 -3.49
CA TYR A 58 20.27 19.72 -4.84
C TYR A 58 19.13 20.73 -5.03
N ALA A 59 17.90 20.33 -4.67
CA ALA A 59 16.70 21.17 -4.79
C ALA A 59 16.69 22.39 -3.85
N ARG A 60 17.42 22.35 -2.71
CA ARG A 60 17.66 23.51 -1.85
C ARG A 60 18.64 24.49 -2.50
N TYR A 61 19.82 24.01 -2.92
CA TYR A 61 20.85 24.85 -3.54
C TYR A 61 20.36 25.60 -4.79
N GLU A 62 19.61 24.94 -5.68
CA GLU A 62 19.01 25.60 -6.86
C GLU A 62 18.02 26.70 -6.46
N ARG A 63 17.21 26.47 -5.43
CA ARG A 63 16.19 27.40 -4.93
C ARG A 63 16.81 28.61 -4.24
N GLU A 64 17.87 28.40 -3.48
CA GLU A 64 18.64 29.44 -2.77
C GLU A 64 19.46 30.31 -3.75
N ASN A 65 20.05 29.71 -4.80
CA ASN A 65 20.84 30.44 -5.80
C ASN A 65 20.03 31.01 -6.98
N TYR A 66 18.70 30.81 -7.00
CA TYR A 66 17.82 31.24 -8.09
C TYR A 66 17.89 32.75 -8.36
N GLN A 67 18.07 33.57 -7.31
CA GLN A 67 18.19 35.03 -7.43
C GLN A 67 19.53 35.49 -8.01
N ASN A 68 20.62 34.74 -7.79
CA ASN A 68 21.95 35.07 -8.33
C ASN A 68 22.05 34.89 -9.85
N HIS A 69 21.10 34.15 -10.46
CA HIS A 69 21.08 33.88 -11.90
C HIS A 69 20.28 34.90 -12.71
N ASN A 70 19.67 35.92 -12.07
CA ASN A 70 18.65 36.76 -12.72
C ASN A 70 18.70 38.25 -12.31
N GLN A 71 19.88 38.88 -12.43
CA GLN A 71 20.00 40.36 -12.35
C GLN A 71 19.95 41.03 -13.74
N PRO A 72 19.18 42.12 -13.92
CA PRO A 72 19.07 42.82 -15.19
C PRO A 72 20.25 43.79 -15.42
N GLY A 73 21.21 43.41 -16.28
CA GLY A 73 22.40 44.24 -16.55
C GLY A 73 23.04 44.13 -17.93
N TYR A 74 22.53 43.30 -18.84
CA TYR A 74 23.08 43.11 -20.19
C TYR A 74 22.02 43.24 -21.28
N GLY A 75 22.42 43.77 -22.44
CA GLY A 75 21.53 44.09 -23.57
C GLY A 75 20.97 42.84 -24.29
N ALA A 76 19.77 42.99 -24.86
CA ALA A 76 18.97 41.86 -25.32
C ALA A 76 19.32 41.35 -26.73
N ALA A 77 19.54 40.04 -26.85
CA ALA A 77 19.44 39.29 -28.11
C ALA A 77 19.16 37.79 -27.83
N GLY A 78 17.88 37.39 -27.94
CA GLY A 78 17.44 35.99 -27.75
C GLY A 78 17.23 35.60 -26.29
N GLY A 79 16.08 35.00 -25.98
CA GLY A 79 15.74 34.54 -24.63
C GLY A 79 16.07 33.06 -24.42
N SER A 80 16.93 32.76 -23.45
CA SER A 80 17.24 31.41 -22.99
C SER A 80 16.88 31.24 -21.51
N GLY A 81 15.99 30.29 -21.23
CA GLY A 81 15.80 29.76 -19.87
C GLY A 81 16.95 28.82 -19.46
N PRO A 82 16.89 28.19 -18.28
CA PRO A 82 17.92 27.26 -17.82
C PRO A 82 18.14 26.13 -18.84
N VAL A 83 19.39 25.96 -19.29
CA VAL A 83 19.74 25.09 -20.41
C VAL A 83 19.73 23.62 -19.99
N ALA A 84 18.55 23.02 -20.02
CA ALA A 84 18.43 21.58 -20.24
C ALA A 84 19.09 21.24 -21.58
N ARG A 85 20.01 20.27 -21.59
CA ARG A 85 20.61 19.78 -22.85
C ARG A 85 19.53 19.07 -23.67
N GLU A 86 19.50 19.37 -24.96
CA GLU A 86 18.44 18.96 -25.89
C GLU A 86 18.19 17.43 -25.90
N ALA A 87 16.92 17.04 -25.98
CA ALA A 87 16.50 15.64 -25.89
C ALA A 87 16.38 14.93 -27.25
N ASP A 88 16.51 15.65 -28.38
CA ASP A 88 16.03 15.22 -29.71
C ASP A 88 17.14 14.96 -30.74
N SER A 89 18.08 14.05 -30.42
CA SER A 89 18.99 13.46 -31.42
C SER A 89 18.39 12.16 -31.98
N ARG A 90 17.61 12.27 -33.06
CA ARG A 90 16.95 11.11 -33.69
C ARG A 90 17.94 10.10 -34.30
N GLY A 91 18.11 8.94 -33.66
CA GLY A 91 18.80 7.80 -34.27
C GLY A 91 19.59 6.88 -33.34
N GLY A 92 18.97 6.38 -32.27
CA GLY A 92 19.60 5.42 -31.33
C GLY A 92 18.82 4.11 -31.25
N GLY A 93 19.40 3.02 -31.75
CA GLY A 93 18.88 1.66 -31.56
C GLY A 93 19.33 1.04 -30.24
N VAL A 94 19.08 -0.26 -30.05
CA VAL A 94 19.45 -1.01 -28.81
C VAL A 94 20.98 -1.11 -28.60
N GLY A 95 21.81 -0.58 -29.51
CA GLY A 95 23.28 -0.58 -29.44
C GLY A 95 23.88 0.39 -28.42
N ASP A 96 23.32 1.59 -28.24
CA ASP A 96 23.93 2.65 -27.39
C ASP A 96 24.21 2.19 -25.96
N LEU A 97 23.32 1.36 -25.40
CA LEU A 97 23.47 0.82 -24.05
C LEU A 97 24.64 -0.19 -23.96
N ALA A 98 24.92 -0.93 -25.04
CA ALA A 98 26.04 -1.86 -25.10
C ALA A 98 27.38 -1.14 -25.27
N ASP A 99 27.43 -0.10 -26.10
CA ASP A 99 28.65 0.69 -26.32
C ASP A 99 29.01 1.55 -25.10
N PHE A 100 28.03 1.97 -24.31
CA PHE A 100 28.26 2.56 -22.98
C PHE A 100 29.00 1.60 -22.04
N PHE A 101 28.60 0.32 -21.99
CA PHE A 101 29.31 -0.69 -21.18
C PHE A 101 30.69 -1.06 -21.74
N ASN A 102 30.91 -1.00 -23.05
CA ASN A 102 32.20 -1.35 -23.66
C ASN A 102 33.28 -0.27 -23.50
N LYS A 103 32.92 1.03 -23.44
CA LYS A 103 33.88 2.16 -23.39
C LYS A 103 34.63 2.34 -22.05
N SER A 104 34.42 1.45 -21.08
CA SER A 104 35.19 1.42 -19.82
C SER A 104 36.29 0.34 -19.78
N ARG A 105 36.60 -0.29 -20.93
CA ARG A 105 37.78 -1.17 -21.06
C ARG A 105 39.06 -0.35 -21.16
N ILE A 106 40.02 -0.65 -20.26
CA ILE A 106 41.43 -0.34 -20.46
C ILE A 106 42.04 -1.57 -21.14
N ASP A 107 42.57 -1.40 -22.35
CA ASP A 107 43.30 -2.47 -23.03
C ASP A 107 44.69 -2.66 -22.40
N LEU A 108 45.12 -3.92 -22.28
CA LEU A 108 46.43 -4.31 -21.78
C LEU A 108 47.35 -4.66 -22.95
N GLY A 109 48.48 -3.95 -23.07
CA GLY A 109 49.55 -4.23 -24.03
C GLY A 109 50.77 -4.88 -23.37
N ASP A 110 51.32 -5.94 -23.96
CA ASP A 110 52.47 -6.68 -23.45
C ASP A 110 53.82 -5.95 -23.62
N ASN A 111 54.63 -5.84 -22.56
CA ASN A 111 55.83 -6.68 -22.36
C ASN A 111 56.71 -6.27 -21.14
N LYS A 112 57.10 -7.30 -20.36
CA LYS A 112 58.42 -7.56 -19.72
C LYS A 112 59.18 -6.51 -18.87
N HIS A 113 59.49 -6.95 -17.63
CA HIS A 113 60.75 -6.76 -16.86
C HIS A 113 61.14 -5.36 -16.36
N GLN A 114 60.94 -5.09 -15.06
CA GLN A 114 61.99 -4.72 -14.08
C GLN A 114 61.45 -4.67 -12.60
N PRO A 115 62.30 -4.55 -11.55
CA PRO A 115 61.93 -4.86 -10.14
C PRO A 115 61.23 -3.70 -9.36
N PRO A 116 60.68 -3.97 -8.15
CA PRO A 116 59.72 -3.07 -7.49
C PRO A 116 60.33 -2.04 -6.52
N PRO A 117 59.72 -0.83 -6.42
CA PRO A 117 59.96 0.11 -5.31
C PRO A 117 58.70 0.42 -4.47
N HIS A 118 58.88 0.33 -3.15
CA HIS A 118 58.26 1.10 -2.05
C HIS A 118 56.76 1.47 -2.06
N THR A 119 56.06 1.00 -1.02
CA THR A 119 54.71 1.42 -0.62
C THR A 119 54.69 2.81 0.06
N PRO A 120 53.84 3.75 -0.40
CA PRO A 120 53.37 4.85 0.43
C PRO A 120 52.17 4.39 1.27
N ARG A 121 52.12 4.78 2.55
CA ARG A 121 50.94 4.54 3.42
C ARG A 121 49.83 5.53 3.06
N PHE A 122 48.67 5.03 2.63
CA PHE A 122 47.47 5.87 2.48
C PHE A 122 46.42 5.52 3.55
N LYS A 123 45.86 6.55 4.20
CA LYS A 123 44.73 6.41 5.12
C LYS A 123 43.43 6.66 4.34
N PRO A 124 42.41 5.80 4.42
CA PRO A 124 41.06 6.17 4.01
C PRO A 124 40.54 7.29 4.92
N VAL A 125 40.01 8.36 4.32
CA VAL A 125 39.23 9.37 5.05
C VAL A 125 37.83 8.82 5.22
N VAL A 126 37.35 8.75 6.46
CA VAL A 126 35.97 8.35 6.78
C VAL A 126 35.12 9.59 6.96
N ALA A 127 34.11 9.75 6.11
CA ALA A 127 33.05 10.74 6.22
C ALA A 127 31.71 10.06 5.88
N GLY A 128 30.60 10.51 6.49
CA GLY A 128 29.26 9.95 6.24
C GLY A 128 28.89 8.68 7.04
N ALA A 129 29.38 8.54 8.28
CA ALA A 129 29.00 7.44 9.19
C ALA A 129 28.59 7.93 10.60
N SER A 130 28.51 9.24 10.81
CA SER A 130 28.07 9.90 12.04
C SER A 130 26.56 10.07 12.12
N ASP A 131 25.92 10.33 10.98
CA ASP A 131 24.67 11.09 10.95
C ASP A 131 23.47 10.16 11.24
N ALA A 132 23.47 8.96 10.65
CA ALA A 132 22.53 7.87 11.01
C ALA A 132 22.66 7.35 12.46
N ARG A 133 23.61 7.86 13.26
CA ARG A 133 23.68 7.68 14.72
C ARG A 133 23.07 8.87 15.48
N ALA A 134 23.09 10.06 14.90
CA ALA A 134 22.46 11.24 15.47
C ALA A 134 20.93 11.11 15.44
N ASP A 135 20.35 10.67 14.32
CA ASP A 135 18.88 10.62 14.15
C ASP A 135 18.20 9.64 15.13
N VAL A 136 18.80 8.46 15.33
CA VAL A 136 18.34 7.45 16.31
C VAL A 136 18.50 7.96 17.75
N ALA A 137 19.55 8.75 18.03
CA ALA A 137 19.73 9.36 19.35
C ALA A 137 18.77 10.54 19.58
N ALA A 138 18.50 11.36 18.56
CA ALA A 138 17.55 12.47 18.61
C ALA A 138 16.12 11.98 18.84
N ALA A 139 15.72 10.89 18.18
CA ALA A 139 14.48 10.17 18.45
C ALA A 139 14.36 9.60 19.88
N THR A 140 15.48 9.56 20.63
CA THR A 140 15.51 9.17 22.06
C THR A 140 15.57 10.38 23.00
N ALA A 141 15.79 11.60 22.49
CA ALA A 141 16.01 12.82 23.28
C ALA A 141 14.89 13.87 23.17
N GLY A 142 14.04 13.81 22.14
CA GLY A 142 12.97 14.79 21.88
C GLY A 142 11.81 14.85 22.89
N ALA A 143 11.88 14.14 24.02
CA ALA A 143 10.77 13.94 24.95
C ALA A 143 10.92 14.70 26.30
N THR A 144 11.87 15.63 26.45
CA THR A 144 11.94 16.53 27.63
C THR A 144 12.57 17.89 27.31
N ALA A 145 11.76 18.93 27.07
CA ALA A 145 12.14 20.34 27.21
C ALA A 145 10.93 21.30 27.14
N ASP A 146 10.42 21.77 28.27
CA ASP A 146 10.65 23.17 28.68
C ASP A 146 10.33 23.37 30.18
N ALA A 147 11.30 23.90 30.94
CA ALA A 147 11.18 24.33 32.33
C ALA A 147 12.51 25.00 32.75
N THR A 148 12.53 26.33 32.80
CA THR A 148 13.73 27.10 33.16
C THR A 148 13.86 27.27 34.67
N HIS A 149 15.01 26.89 35.25
CA HIS A 149 15.66 27.60 36.36
C HIS A 149 17.12 27.12 36.57
N GLU A 150 17.89 27.88 37.32
CA GLU A 150 19.35 27.81 37.37
C GLU A 150 19.91 26.90 38.49
N GLY A 151 21.14 26.40 38.28
CA GLY A 151 22.12 26.19 39.35
C GLY A 151 22.05 24.90 40.18
N GLU A 152 22.76 23.85 39.74
CA GLU A 152 24.04 23.45 40.35
C GLU A 152 24.63 22.20 39.65
N LYS A 153 25.96 22.03 39.71
CA LYS A 153 26.65 20.85 39.15
C LYS A 153 26.65 19.70 40.15
N LYS A 154 26.10 18.54 39.78
CA LYS A 154 26.37 17.28 40.47
C LYS A 154 26.74 16.16 39.49
N VAL A 155 27.95 15.62 39.68
CA VAL A 155 28.42 14.41 38.99
C VAL A 155 27.64 13.21 39.55
N VAL A 156 27.28 12.25 38.69
CA VAL A 156 26.66 10.99 39.10
C VAL A 156 27.30 9.86 38.29
N ASP A 157 27.83 8.85 38.98
CA ASP A 157 28.51 7.71 38.38
C ASP A 157 27.54 6.73 37.71
N TYR A 158 28.02 6.08 36.64
CA TYR A 158 27.32 4.95 36.01
C TYR A 158 27.62 3.65 36.77
N ALA A 159 26.85 3.40 37.83
CA ALA A 159 26.73 2.10 38.48
C ALA A 159 25.30 1.55 38.32
N GLY A 160 25.17 0.23 38.18
CA GLY A 160 23.91 -0.41 37.77
C GLY A 160 22.79 -0.30 38.81
N GLY A 161 21.76 0.49 38.49
CA GLY A 161 20.48 0.52 39.18
C GLY A 161 19.44 1.17 38.28
N GLU A 162 18.26 0.55 38.16
CA GLU A 162 17.15 1.16 37.41
C GLU A 162 16.72 2.46 38.10
N ARG A 163 16.59 3.54 37.33
CA ARG A 163 15.88 4.72 37.81
C ARG A 163 14.40 4.35 37.89
N VAL A 164 13.96 3.99 39.10
CA VAL A 164 12.54 3.73 39.38
C VAL A 164 11.78 5.05 39.24
N HIS A 165 11.29 5.32 38.04
CA HIS A 165 10.22 6.28 37.82
C HIS A 165 9.00 5.84 38.66
N PRO A 166 8.20 6.77 39.20
CA PRO A 166 6.96 6.39 39.86
C PRO A 166 6.10 5.55 38.90
N PRO A 167 5.46 4.46 39.38
CA PRO A 167 4.59 3.66 38.52
C PRO A 167 3.55 4.52 37.83
N SER A 168 3.34 4.28 36.53
CA SER A 168 2.29 4.96 35.75
C SER A 168 0.94 4.84 36.47
N ASP A 169 0.17 5.94 36.50
CA ASP A 169 -1.21 5.93 37.00
C ASP A 169 -2.18 5.19 36.07
N GLY A 170 -1.68 4.71 34.93
CA GLY A 170 -2.42 3.99 33.89
C GLY A 170 -3.25 4.88 32.98
N LYS A 171 -3.26 6.21 33.17
CA LYS A 171 -4.21 7.12 32.49
C LYS A 171 -3.63 7.84 31.28
N GLU A 172 -2.31 7.77 31.09
CA GLU A 172 -1.66 8.27 29.87
C GLU A 172 -1.88 7.29 28.71
N VAL A 173 -2.46 7.77 27.62
CA VAL A 173 -2.67 7.06 26.35
C VAL A 173 -1.50 7.34 25.43
N VAL A 174 -0.73 6.28 25.14
CA VAL A 174 0.45 6.32 24.26
C VAL A 174 0.12 5.99 22.81
N CYS A 175 -1.03 5.38 22.54
CA CYS A 175 -1.53 5.13 21.17
C CYS A 175 -3.07 5.02 21.16
N GLY A 176 -3.68 5.53 20.09
CA GLY A 176 -5.13 5.55 19.89
C GLY A 176 -5.78 6.94 20.03
N PRO A 177 -7.13 7.03 20.00
CA PRO A 177 -8.05 5.91 19.82
C PRO A 177 -7.97 5.32 18.40
N LEU A 178 -8.14 4.01 18.28
CA LEU A 178 -8.28 3.31 17.01
C LEU A 178 -9.71 2.75 16.92
N LEU A 179 -10.44 3.05 15.85
CA LEU A 179 -11.82 2.63 15.64
C LEU A 179 -11.87 1.46 14.65
N ASN A 180 -12.54 0.36 15.01
CA ASN A 180 -12.69 -0.84 14.19
C ASN A 180 -14.18 -1.18 14.02
N TYR A 181 -14.60 -1.54 12.81
CA TYR A 181 -15.97 -1.99 12.52
C TYR A 181 -16.04 -3.52 12.51
N ARG A 182 -16.99 -4.09 13.25
CA ARG A 182 -17.07 -5.53 13.48
C ARG A 182 -18.21 -6.19 12.70
N ARG A 183 -19.45 -5.71 12.88
CA ARG A 183 -20.66 -6.31 12.28
C ARG A 183 -21.88 -5.38 12.34
N THR A 184 -22.92 -5.72 11.57
CA THR A 184 -24.28 -5.21 11.76
C THR A 184 -25.15 -6.32 12.35
N GLU A 185 -25.66 -6.15 13.56
CA GLU A 185 -26.58 -7.10 14.20
C GLU A 185 -28.03 -6.82 13.77
N GLY A 186 -28.81 -7.87 13.51
CA GLY A 186 -30.21 -7.79 13.06
C GLY A 186 -30.44 -7.06 11.72
N GLY A 187 -29.39 -6.59 11.06
CA GLY A 187 -29.50 -5.63 9.95
C GLY A 187 -29.92 -4.22 10.37
N VAL A 188 -29.86 -3.89 11.67
CA VAL A 188 -30.35 -2.62 12.25
C VAL A 188 -29.44 -2.00 13.31
N ARG A 189 -28.48 -2.74 13.88
CA ARG A 189 -27.56 -2.23 14.92
C ARG A 189 -26.12 -2.32 14.45
N TRP A 190 -25.42 -1.20 14.43
CA TRP A 190 -24.00 -1.11 14.09
C TRP A 190 -23.16 -1.50 15.31
N VAL A 191 -22.19 -2.41 15.12
CA VAL A 191 -21.27 -2.85 16.17
C VAL A 191 -19.83 -2.63 15.72
N GLY A 192 -19.13 -1.79 16.47
CA GLY A 192 -17.71 -1.50 16.35
C GLY A 192 -17.00 -1.63 17.70
N SER A 193 -15.73 -1.24 17.72
CA SER A 193 -14.95 -1.16 18.95
C SER A 193 -13.87 -0.07 18.85
N VAL A 194 -13.55 0.55 19.98
CA VAL A 194 -12.43 1.50 20.12
C VAL A 194 -11.31 0.85 20.92
N LEU A 195 -10.07 0.95 20.45
CA LEU A 195 -8.87 0.54 21.19
C LEU A 195 -8.08 1.77 21.65
N VAL A 196 -7.58 1.74 22.89
CA VAL A 196 -6.50 2.62 23.37
C VAL A 196 -5.41 1.79 24.04
N VAL A 197 -4.17 2.27 23.92
CA VAL A 197 -3.01 1.70 24.62
C VAL A 197 -2.55 2.71 25.66
N THR A 198 -2.56 2.32 26.93
CA THR A 198 -2.10 3.17 28.05
C THR A 198 -0.70 2.79 28.52
N ALA A 199 0.02 3.74 29.12
CA ALA A 199 1.33 3.52 29.73
C ALA A 199 1.21 2.73 31.04
N GLY A 200 2.08 1.73 31.24
CA GLY A 200 2.09 0.84 32.39
C GLY A 200 0.99 -0.22 32.39
N GLY A 201 1.05 -1.12 33.39
CA GLY A 201 0.18 -2.28 33.48
C GLY A 201 0.81 -3.42 34.29
N GLY A 202 0.39 -4.64 33.97
CA GLY A 202 0.81 -5.88 34.62
C GLY A 202 -0.36 -6.84 34.80
N ARG A 203 -0.23 -7.81 35.70
CA ARG A 203 -1.33 -8.77 36.01
C ARG A 203 -2.60 -8.09 36.52
N THR A 204 -2.44 -6.98 37.24
CA THR A 204 -3.52 -6.17 37.82
C THR A 204 -3.45 -4.76 37.25
N GLN A 205 -4.54 -4.29 36.65
CA GLN A 205 -4.58 -2.97 36.03
C GLN A 205 -4.88 -1.89 37.11
N PRO A 206 -4.24 -0.71 37.07
CA PRO A 206 -4.35 0.29 38.14
C PRO A 206 -5.71 1.03 38.16
N MET A 207 -6.44 0.97 37.06
CA MET A 207 -7.77 1.55 36.86
C MET A 207 -8.46 0.80 35.70
N VAL A 208 -9.79 0.87 35.62
CA VAL A 208 -10.56 0.52 34.42
C VAL A 208 -11.05 1.83 33.80
N PRO A 209 -10.78 2.11 32.52
CA PRO A 209 -11.22 3.33 31.88
C PRO A 209 -12.67 3.22 31.43
N VAL A 210 -13.31 4.36 31.20
CA VAL A 210 -14.65 4.46 30.61
C VAL A 210 -14.58 5.32 29.35
N LEU A 211 -15.28 4.89 28.31
CA LEU A 211 -15.57 5.65 27.10
C LEU A 211 -17.02 6.13 27.17
N GLU A 212 -17.25 7.42 27.00
CA GLU A 212 -18.59 7.98 26.82
C GLU A 212 -18.88 8.07 25.33
N VAL A 213 -20.00 7.51 24.85
CA VAL A 213 -20.46 7.63 23.45
C VAL A 213 -21.86 8.23 23.39
N ARG A 214 -22.08 9.21 22.50
CA ARG A 214 -23.35 9.94 22.36
C ARG A 214 -23.61 10.38 20.91
N LYS A 215 -24.88 10.52 20.53
CA LYS A 215 -25.27 11.02 19.21
C LYS A 215 -24.98 12.53 19.12
N ALA A 216 -24.36 12.99 18.02
CA ALA A 216 -24.11 14.40 17.78
C ALA A 216 -25.43 15.16 17.56
N GLY A 217 -25.49 16.44 17.98
CA GLY A 217 -26.68 17.30 17.84
C GLY A 217 -27.90 16.93 18.69
N GLY A 218 -27.85 15.83 19.47
CA GLY A 218 -28.93 15.43 20.37
C GLY A 218 -29.04 16.37 21.58
N SER A 219 -30.25 16.89 21.84
CA SER A 219 -30.54 17.81 22.94
C SER A 219 -30.52 17.11 24.32
N SER A 220 -29.33 16.94 24.90
CA SER A 220 -29.05 16.64 26.32
C SER A 220 -29.76 15.43 26.96
N GLY A 221 -30.45 14.60 26.17
CA GLY A 221 -31.17 13.41 26.60
C GLY A 221 -31.34 12.34 25.51
N GLY A 222 -30.67 12.51 24.35
CA GLY A 222 -30.46 11.42 23.42
C GLY A 222 -29.53 10.40 24.08
N LYS A 223 -29.95 9.13 24.16
CA LYS A 223 -29.27 8.08 24.94
C LYS A 223 -27.87 7.79 24.40
N GLY A 224 -26.88 8.50 24.93
CA GLY A 224 -25.52 8.01 25.01
C GLY A 224 -25.38 6.91 26.05
N GLY A 225 -24.20 6.30 26.11
CA GLY A 225 -23.85 5.28 27.09
C GLY A 225 -22.39 5.40 27.53
N GLU A 226 -22.16 5.06 28.80
CA GLU A 226 -20.84 4.72 29.31
C GLU A 226 -20.48 3.28 28.91
N VAL A 227 -19.26 3.07 28.44
CA VAL A 227 -18.71 1.77 28.07
C VAL A 227 -17.44 1.54 28.89
N GLU A 228 -17.44 0.54 29.77
CA GLU A 228 -16.25 0.13 30.51
C GLU A 228 -15.20 -0.50 29.57
N GLY A 229 -13.92 -0.24 29.85
CA GLY A 229 -12.81 -0.78 29.08
C GLY A 229 -12.54 -2.25 29.40
N LEU A 230 -12.61 -3.10 28.37
CA LEU A 230 -12.15 -4.48 28.44
C LEU A 230 -10.63 -4.52 28.24
N CYS A 231 -9.87 -4.92 29.27
CA CYS A 231 -8.44 -5.19 29.12
C CYS A 231 -8.24 -6.43 28.25
N LEU A 232 -7.58 -6.29 27.10
CA LEU A 232 -7.21 -7.41 26.21
C LEU A 232 -5.86 -8.02 26.59
N TYR A 233 -4.90 -7.17 26.94
CA TYR A 233 -3.52 -7.50 27.26
C TYR A 233 -2.90 -6.42 28.15
N SER A 234 -2.11 -6.81 29.14
CA SER A 234 -1.42 -5.86 30.03
C SER A 234 -0.09 -6.44 30.51
N ASP A 235 0.99 -5.65 30.38
CA ASP A 235 2.28 -5.92 31.01
C ASP A 235 2.86 -4.63 31.61
N ALA A 236 4.04 -4.71 32.23
CA ALA A 236 4.67 -3.59 32.92
C ALA A 236 4.92 -2.35 32.03
N ARG A 237 4.96 -2.51 30.70
CA ARG A 237 5.13 -1.43 29.71
C ARG A 237 3.79 -0.76 29.36
N ASN A 238 2.76 -1.56 29.08
CA ASN A 238 1.51 -1.07 28.50
C ASN A 238 0.28 -1.93 28.83
N THR A 239 -0.91 -1.30 28.77
CA THR A 239 -2.21 -1.96 28.84
C THR A 239 -3.08 -1.60 27.63
N PHE A 240 -3.71 -2.61 27.05
CA PHE A 240 -4.55 -2.52 25.86
C PHE A 240 -6.03 -2.62 26.26
N TRP A 241 -6.77 -1.52 26.09
CA TRP A 241 -8.17 -1.42 26.44
C TRP A 241 -9.04 -1.36 25.19
N ARG A 242 -10.05 -2.22 25.13
CA ARG A 242 -11.10 -2.23 24.10
C ARG A 242 -12.43 -1.78 24.71
N PHE A 243 -13.12 -0.87 24.04
CA PHE A 243 -14.49 -0.47 24.34
C PHE A 243 -15.41 -0.96 23.23
N ASP A 244 -16.48 -1.69 23.56
CA ASP A 244 -17.45 -2.19 22.58
C ASP A 244 -18.58 -1.17 22.34
N VAL A 245 -18.63 -0.64 21.12
CA VAL A 245 -19.54 0.44 20.73
C VAL A 245 -20.64 -0.12 19.84
N ALA A 246 -21.85 -0.25 20.37
CA ALA A 246 -22.98 -0.88 19.69
C ALA A 246 -24.21 0.06 19.66
N VAL A 247 -24.39 0.76 18.53
CA VAL A 247 -25.39 1.83 18.35
C VAL A 247 -26.41 1.47 17.28
N ASP A 248 -27.65 1.95 17.43
CA ASP A 248 -28.72 1.66 16.48
C ASP A 248 -28.61 2.51 15.21
N MET A 249 -28.92 1.92 14.05
CA MET A 249 -28.97 2.59 12.76
C MET A 249 -30.35 3.24 12.57
N GLU A 250 -30.39 4.44 12.02
CA GLU A 250 -31.64 5.20 11.83
C GLU A 250 -32.05 5.32 10.35
N ALA A 251 -33.21 5.93 10.08
CA ALA A 251 -33.68 6.23 8.72
C ALA A 251 -32.80 7.26 7.98
N THR A 252 -31.91 7.96 8.70
CA THR A 252 -30.92 8.89 8.18
C THR A 252 -29.52 8.49 8.66
N GLU A 253 -28.50 8.94 7.96
CA GLU A 253 -27.11 8.85 8.42
C GLU A 253 -26.94 9.56 9.77
N THR A 254 -26.18 8.96 10.70
CA THR A 254 -25.98 9.51 12.05
C THR A 254 -24.51 9.70 12.37
N ARG A 255 -24.19 10.90 12.88
CA ARG A 255 -22.89 11.22 13.47
C ARG A 255 -22.91 10.90 14.95
N TRP A 256 -21.92 10.15 15.41
CA TRP A 256 -21.71 9.80 16.81
C TRP A 256 -20.40 10.42 17.28
N GLU A 257 -20.38 10.89 18.52
CA GLU A 257 -19.23 11.50 19.19
C GLU A 257 -18.87 10.66 20.41
N TYR A 258 -17.58 10.52 20.70
CA TYR A 258 -17.09 9.81 21.87
C TYR A 258 -15.88 10.48 22.52
N GLU A 259 -15.76 10.39 23.84
CA GLU A 259 -14.60 10.85 24.61
C GLU A 259 -14.20 9.89 25.73
N LEU A 260 -13.00 10.12 26.26
CA LEU A 260 -12.33 9.24 27.23
C LEU A 260 -11.94 10.07 28.47
N PRO A 261 -12.91 10.52 29.29
CA PRO A 261 -12.74 11.62 30.24
C PRO A 261 -11.77 11.31 31.39
N GLY A 262 -11.55 10.02 31.69
CA GLY A 262 -10.58 9.57 32.70
C GLY A 262 -9.13 9.45 32.20
N LEU A 263 -8.88 9.68 30.90
CA LEU A 263 -7.58 9.47 30.26
C LEU A 263 -6.96 10.79 29.74
N ARG A 264 -5.66 10.75 29.46
CA ARG A 264 -4.85 11.87 28.94
C ARG A 264 -4.06 11.39 27.73
N PHE A 265 -4.16 12.06 26.58
CA PHE A 265 -3.36 11.71 25.41
C PHE A 265 -1.92 12.22 25.57
N ALA A 266 -0.93 11.41 25.20
CA ALA A 266 0.48 11.82 25.17
C ALA A 266 0.81 12.81 24.04
N SER A 267 -0.07 12.96 23.03
CA SER A 267 0.03 14.01 22.01
C SER A 267 -1.08 15.06 22.17
N GLU A 268 -0.68 16.32 22.24
CA GLU A 268 -1.58 17.48 22.26
C GLU A 268 -2.40 17.64 20.97
N THR A 269 -1.98 17.01 19.86
CA THR A 269 -2.72 17.05 18.59
C THR A 269 -4.00 16.21 18.60
N LYS A 270 -4.22 15.35 19.59
CA LYS A 270 -5.39 14.47 19.64
C LYS A 270 -6.66 15.23 20.04
N PRO A 271 -7.75 15.12 19.26
CA PRO A 271 -9.01 15.72 19.64
C PRO A 271 -9.57 15.00 20.88
N ARG A 272 -9.98 15.77 21.89
CA ARG A 272 -10.60 15.24 23.12
C ARG A 272 -11.89 14.48 22.82
N VAL A 273 -12.72 15.02 21.93
CA VAL A 273 -13.93 14.39 21.41
C VAL A 273 -13.65 13.89 20.00
N ASN A 274 -13.70 12.58 19.82
CA ASN A 274 -13.61 11.92 18.52
C ASN A 274 -15.02 11.71 17.95
N ASN A 275 -15.14 11.45 16.66
CA ASN A 275 -16.45 11.29 16.01
C ASN A 275 -16.41 10.33 14.83
N PHE A 276 -17.49 9.59 14.62
CA PHE A 276 -17.64 8.62 13.54
C PHE A 276 -19.07 8.66 12.97
N PHE A 277 -19.26 8.00 11.82
CA PHE A 277 -20.51 8.05 11.06
C PHE A 277 -21.08 6.65 10.84
N VAL A 278 -22.38 6.51 11.04
CA VAL A 278 -23.14 5.27 10.84
C VAL A 278 -24.17 5.50 9.73
N PRO A 279 -24.19 4.66 8.67
CA PRO A 279 -25.10 4.85 7.54
C PRO A 279 -26.56 4.66 7.94
N ALA A 280 -27.46 5.22 7.13
CA ALA A 280 -28.90 4.96 7.27
C ALA A 280 -29.23 3.47 7.03
N LEU A 281 -30.35 3.01 7.60
CA LEU A 281 -30.84 1.63 7.52
C LEU A 281 -30.95 1.06 6.09
N ASP A 282 -31.33 1.88 5.12
CA ASP A 282 -31.48 1.51 3.71
C ASP A 282 -30.34 2.02 2.82
N GLU A 283 -29.23 2.49 3.40
CA GLU A 283 -28.03 2.91 2.68
C GLU A 283 -26.86 1.93 2.85
N SER A 284 -25.99 1.88 1.85
CA SER A 284 -24.73 1.12 1.93
C SER A 284 -23.59 2.01 2.44
N MET A 285 -22.55 1.40 3.01
CA MET A 285 -21.39 2.14 3.50
C MET A 285 -20.65 2.85 2.37
N ARG A 286 -20.09 4.02 2.68
CA ARG A 286 -19.10 4.72 1.84
C ARG A 286 -17.73 4.25 2.28
N ILE A 287 -16.97 3.69 1.36
CA ILE A 287 -15.78 2.88 1.65
C ILE A 287 -14.54 3.64 1.16
N MET A 288 -13.55 3.76 2.04
CA MET A 288 -12.17 4.06 1.67
C MET A 288 -11.37 2.74 1.63
N PHE A 289 -10.43 2.59 0.69
CA PHE A 289 -9.54 1.43 0.61
C PHE A 289 -8.08 1.88 0.45
N HIS A 290 -7.17 1.22 1.17
CA HIS A 290 -5.74 1.45 1.11
C HIS A 290 -4.91 0.18 1.43
N SER A 291 -3.64 0.19 1.02
CA SER A 291 -2.60 -0.74 1.46
C SER A 291 -1.26 -0.03 1.54
N CYS A 292 -0.22 -0.72 2.03
CA CYS A 292 1.17 -0.25 1.97
C CYS A 292 1.33 1.13 2.64
N ASN A 293 0.83 1.14 3.88
CA ASN A 293 0.79 2.27 4.80
C ASN A 293 2.06 2.26 5.67
N GLY A 294 3.19 2.57 5.06
CA GLY A 294 4.48 2.80 5.72
C GLY A 294 5.59 2.93 4.68
N PHE A 295 6.84 2.90 5.11
CA PHE A 295 8.00 3.04 4.22
C PHE A 295 8.92 1.82 4.32
N SER A 296 9.30 1.27 3.16
CA SER A 296 10.35 0.23 3.11
C SER A 296 11.70 0.78 3.57
N VAL A 297 12.50 -0.07 4.23
CA VAL A 297 13.79 0.29 4.85
C VAL A 297 14.72 1.03 3.89
N GLY A 298 15.32 2.14 4.36
CA GLY A 298 16.24 2.96 3.57
C GLY A 298 15.57 3.93 2.60
N THR A 299 14.27 4.19 2.77
CA THR A 299 13.56 5.28 2.10
C THR A 299 13.78 6.59 2.85
N ASP A 300 14.08 7.67 2.12
CA ASP A 300 14.07 9.05 2.63
C ASP A 300 12.62 9.49 2.81
N GLU A 301 12.09 9.47 4.04
CA GLU A 301 10.68 9.78 4.32
C GLU A 301 10.33 11.26 4.03
N ASP A 302 11.30 12.17 4.16
CA ASP A 302 11.15 13.61 3.88
C ASP A 302 10.99 13.88 2.37
N ALA A 303 11.70 13.12 1.52
CA ALA A 303 11.54 13.18 0.06
C ALA A 303 10.14 12.79 -0.44
N TRP A 304 9.32 12.17 0.42
CA TRP A 304 7.91 11.83 0.19
C TRP A 304 6.93 12.61 1.08
N SER A 305 7.38 13.64 1.79
CA SER A 305 6.56 14.44 2.72
C SER A 305 5.84 13.60 3.80
N GLY A 306 6.43 12.48 4.22
CA GLY A 306 5.80 11.55 5.16
C GLY A 306 4.46 10.98 4.65
N PRO A 307 3.48 10.65 5.54
CA PRO A 307 2.21 10.02 5.18
C PRO A 307 1.16 11.01 4.62
N ALA A 308 1.57 11.93 3.75
CA ALA A 308 0.80 13.11 3.32
C ALA A 308 -0.61 12.83 2.77
N LEU A 309 -0.85 11.71 2.09
CA LEU A 309 -2.15 11.41 1.45
C LEU A 309 -3.30 11.27 2.44
N TRP A 310 -3.03 10.95 3.72
CA TRP A 310 -4.06 10.93 4.76
C TRP A 310 -4.70 12.31 4.99
N ASN A 311 -4.02 13.42 4.63
CA ASN A 311 -4.63 14.75 4.62
C ASN A 311 -5.76 14.85 3.57
N ASP A 312 -5.65 14.18 2.44
CA ASP A 312 -6.70 14.17 1.42
C ASP A 312 -7.84 13.20 1.76
N VAL A 313 -7.53 12.08 2.43
CA VAL A 313 -8.53 11.19 3.04
C VAL A 313 -9.39 11.97 4.06
N LEU A 314 -8.74 12.72 4.96
CA LEU A 314 -9.44 13.52 5.98
C LEU A 314 -10.27 14.66 5.37
N ARG A 315 -9.77 15.38 4.35
CA ARG A 315 -10.58 16.37 3.61
C ARG A 315 -11.83 15.74 3.00
N LYS A 316 -11.70 14.61 2.30
CA LYS A 316 -12.85 13.94 1.67
C LYS A 316 -13.81 13.37 2.71
N HIS A 317 -13.31 12.91 3.87
CA HIS A 317 -14.16 12.53 5.00
C HIS A 317 -14.95 13.72 5.56
N GLN A 318 -14.37 14.93 5.62
CA GLN A 318 -15.09 16.14 6.04
C GLN A 318 -16.16 16.58 5.03
N GLU A 319 -15.93 16.40 3.73
CA GLU A 319 -16.90 16.73 2.67
C GLU A 319 -18.04 15.72 2.53
N SER A 320 -17.76 14.41 2.68
CA SER A 320 -18.73 13.32 2.55
C SER A 320 -18.22 12.08 3.31
N PRO A 321 -18.54 11.91 4.60
CA PRO A 321 -17.88 10.96 5.50
C PRO A 321 -17.75 9.53 4.99
N PHE A 322 -16.58 8.92 5.19
CA PHE A 322 -16.41 7.48 5.02
C PHE A 322 -17.01 6.74 6.22
N HIS A 323 -17.80 5.71 5.96
CA HIS A 323 -18.41 4.85 6.97
C HIS A 323 -17.47 3.72 7.43
N VAL A 324 -16.51 3.35 6.57
CA VAL A 324 -15.49 2.33 6.84
C VAL A 324 -14.24 2.62 5.99
N MET A 325 -13.05 2.33 6.52
CA MET A 325 -11.83 2.20 5.74
C MET A 325 -11.31 0.77 5.79
N ILE A 326 -10.81 0.28 4.66
CA ILE A 326 -10.39 -1.10 4.47
C ILE A 326 -8.89 -1.15 4.23
N GLY A 327 -8.15 -1.81 5.13
CA GLY A 327 -6.72 -2.06 5.03
C GLY A 327 -6.46 -3.40 4.35
N GLY A 328 -5.94 -3.39 3.12
CA GLY A 328 -5.59 -4.59 2.36
C GLY A 328 -4.11 -4.92 2.44
N GLY A 329 -3.60 -5.17 3.64
CA GLY A 329 -2.21 -5.54 3.84
C GLY A 329 -1.25 -4.36 3.98
N ASP A 330 -0.10 -4.61 4.61
CA ASP A 330 0.94 -3.64 4.93
C ASP A 330 0.38 -2.42 5.68
N GLN A 331 -0.32 -2.63 6.79
CA GLN A 331 -0.79 -1.51 7.62
C GLN A 331 0.35 -0.85 8.39
N ILE A 332 1.47 -1.57 8.54
CA ILE A 332 2.75 -1.15 9.10
C ILE A 332 3.90 -1.93 8.41
N TYR A 333 5.11 -1.37 8.38
CA TYR A 333 6.33 -2.06 7.90
C TYR A 333 7.24 -2.39 9.09
N ASN A 334 7.49 -3.68 9.32
CA ASN A 334 8.32 -4.18 10.44
C ASN A 334 9.73 -4.63 10.04
N ASP A 335 10.10 -4.60 8.76
CA ASP A 335 11.37 -5.14 8.23
C ASP A 335 12.62 -4.50 8.84
N GLY A 336 12.50 -3.27 9.37
CA GLY A 336 13.57 -2.61 10.11
C GLY A 336 14.15 -3.46 11.25
N ILE A 337 13.39 -4.46 11.74
CA ILE A 337 13.84 -5.47 12.71
C ILE A 337 15.13 -6.19 12.27
N ARG A 338 15.35 -6.38 10.96
CA ARG A 338 16.51 -7.09 10.38
C ARG A 338 17.74 -6.20 10.13
N VAL A 339 17.58 -4.87 10.18
CA VAL A 339 18.64 -3.89 9.82
C VAL A 339 19.05 -3.00 11.01
N ALA A 340 18.07 -2.47 11.74
CA ALA A 340 18.29 -1.61 12.91
C ALA A 340 17.81 -2.26 14.22
N GLY A 341 16.94 -3.27 14.14
CA GLY A 341 16.44 -4.03 15.29
C GLY A 341 17.27 -5.27 15.67
N PRO A 342 16.75 -6.09 16.60
CA PRO A 342 17.48 -7.19 17.24
C PRO A 342 17.77 -8.39 16.32
N LEU A 343 17.19 -8.47 15.12
CA LEU A 343 17.51 -9.52 14.14
C LEU A 343 18.68 -9.18 13.23
N ARG A 344 19.34 -8.04 13.42
CA ARG A 344 20.58 -7.71 12.72
C ARG A 344 21.69 -8.76 12.93
N PRO A 345 22.05 -9.21 14.15
CA PRO A 345 23.14 -10.17 14.34
C PRO A 345 22.88 -11.53 13.68
N TRP A 346 21.61 -11.95 13.60
CA TRP A 346 21.17 -13.15 12.88
C TRP A 346 21.24 -12.96 11.35
N SER A 347 20.85 -11.78 10.88
CA SER A 347 20.93 -11.40 9.46
C SER A 347 22.38 -11.33 8.97
N ASP A 348 23.31 -10.85 9.81
CA ASP A 348 24.76 -10.83 9.57
C ASP A 348 25.39 -12.26 9.52
N ILE A 349 24.65 -13.34 9.83
CA ILE A 349 25.15 -14.72 9.69
C ILE A 349 25.20 -15.14 8.22
N HIS A 350 26.39 -15.08 7.64
CA HIS A 350 26.66 -15.38 6.22
C HIS A 350 26.57 -16.87 5.84
N ASN A 351 26.53 -17.80 6.81
CA ASN A 351 26.46 -19.24 6.54
C ASN A 351 24.99 -19.71 6.62
N PRO A 352 24.37 -20.19 5.53
CA PRO A 352 22.93 -20.50 5.52
C PRO A 352 22.51 -21.56 6.55
N LYS A 353 23.36 -22.57 6.82
CA LYS A 353 23.08 -23.55 7.87
C LYS A 353 23.13 -22.91 9.25
N LYS A 354 24.16 -22.12 9.58
CA LYS A 354 24.21 -21.41 10.87
C LYS A 354 23.08 -20.37 11.04
N ARG A 355 22.62 -19.75 9.96
CA ARG A 355 21.47 -18.80 9.97
C ARG A 355 20.16 -19.55 10.21
N LYS A 356 19.97 -20.71 9.59
CA LYS A 356 18.81 -21.58 9.83
C LYS A 356 18.83 -22.17 11.24
N ASP A 357 19.94 -22.76 11.65
CA ASP A 357 20.08 -23.46 12.93
C ASP A 357 20.33 -22.49 14.11
N HIS A 358 19.92 -21.22 13.98
CA HIS A 358 20.06 -20.19 15.00
C HIS A 358 18.82 -20.18 15.92
N PRO A 359 18.98 -20.26 17.24
CA PRO A 359 17.86 -20.27 18.17
C PRO A 359 17.18 -18.90 18.30
N PHE A 360 15.95 -18.93 18.79
CA PHE A 360 15.16 -17.79 19.23
C PHE A 360 14.86 -17.94 20.74
N PRO A 361 15.85 -17.63 21.61
CA PRO A 361 15.67 -17.70 23.06
C PRO A 361 14.78 -16.56 23.59
N GLU A 362 14.30 -16.69 24.84
CA GLU A 362 13.44 -15.69 25.49
C GLU A 362 14.01 -14.26 25.43
N THR A 363 15.33 -14.07 25.52
CA THR A 363 15.95 -12.74 25.38
C THR A 363 15.67 -12.12 24.01
N LEU A 364 15.85 -12.90 22.93
CA LEU A 364 15.60 -12.45 21.56
C LEU A 364 14.10 -12.31 21.28
N ARG A 365 13.26 -13.18 21.86
CA ARG A 365 11.79 -13.06 21.83
C ARG A 365 11.35 -11.74 22.47
N LYS A 366 11.85 -11.42 23.66
CA LYS A 366 11.57 -10.14 24.34
C LYS A 366 12.07 -8.95 23.53
N GLU A 367 13.30 -8.97 23.02
CA GLU A 367 13.82 -7.86 22.21
C GLU A 367 12.99 -7.61 20.93
N CYS A 368 12.51 -8.68 20.27
CA CYS A 368 11.61 -8.57 19.13
C CYS A 368 10.23 -8.03 19.57
N ASP A 369 9.68 -8.54 20.67
CA ASP A 369 8.41 -8.08 21.25
C ASP A 369 8.44 -6.59 21.64
N ASP A 370 9.54 -6.13 22.25
CA ASP A 370 9.83 -4.72 22.49
C ASP A 370 9.95 -3.92 21.18
N TYR A 371 10.46 -4.50 20.09
CA TYR A 371 10.57 -3.83 18.78
C TYR A 371 9.20 -3.64 18.12
N TYR A 372 8.40 -4.71 17.97
CA TYR A 372 7.07 -4.63 17.34
C TYR A 372 6.16 -3.68 18.14
N LEU A 373 6.13 -3.77 19.48
CA LEU A 373 5.34 -2.87 20.34
C LEU A 373 5.67 -1.39 20.06
N ARG A 374 6.96 -1.03 20.05
CA ARG A 374 7.40 0.35 19.81
C ARG A 374 7.11 0.81 18.37
N ASN A 375 7.27 -0.06 17.37
CA ASN A 375 6.98 0.31 15.98
C ASN A 375 5.47 0.53 15.77
N TYR A 376 4.61 -0.35 16.32
CA TYR A 376 3.17 -0.18 16.30
C TYR A 376 2.72 1.10 17.03
N ILE A 377 3.19 1.35 18.26
CA ILE A 377 2.87 2.58 19.01
C ILE A 377 3.32 3.84 18.25
N ARG A 378 4.54 3.84 17.69
CA ARG A 378 5.03 4.93 16.83
C ARG A 378 4.08 5.15 15.66
N TRP A 379 3.86 4.12 14.86
CA TRP A 379 3.23 4.25 13.56
C TRP A 379 1.73 4.56 13.62
N TYR A 380 0.99 3.91 14.54
CA TYR A 380 -0.43 4.17 14.76
C TYR A 380 -0.69 5.48 15.53
N SER A 381 0.36 6.17 15.99
CA SER A 381 0.30 7.53 16.55
C SER A 381 0.77 8.62 15.58
N THR A 382 1.33 8.26 14.41
CA THR A 382 1.75 9.22 13.38
C THR A 382 0.53 9.90 12.74
N GLU A 383 0.43 11.23 12.83
CA GLU A 383 -0.55 12.00 12.08
C GLU A 383 -0.15 12.16 10.60
N PRO A 384 -1.10 12.19 9.63
CA PRO A 384 -2.55 12.26 9.80
C PRO A 384 -3.26 10.89 9.91
N PHE A 385 -2.53 9.78 9.79
CA PHE A 385 -3.09 8.42 9.86
C PHE A 385 -3.77 8.17 11.22
N ALA A 386 -3.12 8.57 12.30
CA ALA A 386 -3.61 8.37 13.66
C ALA A 386 -4.90 9.17 13.96
N GLY A 387 -5.13 10.31 13.31
CA GLY A 387 -6.37 11.08 13.37
C GLY A 387 -7.49 10.50 12.49
N ALA A 388 -7.14 9.81 11.41
CA ALA A 388 -8.09 9.02 10.63
C ALA A 388 -8.56 7.76 11.40
N ASN A 389 -7.65 7.06 12.08
CA ASN A 389 -7.97 5.89 12.92
C ASN A 389 -8.98 6.22 14.04
N GLY A 390 -8.99 7.43 14.58
CA GLY A 390 -9.96 7.85 15.59
C GLY A 390 -11.38 8.11 15.05
N GLN A 391 -11.55 8.24 13.73
CA GLN A 391 -12.80 8.74 13.11
C GLN A 391 -13.41 7.80 12.05
N ILE A 392 -12.58 6.99 11.38
CA ILE A 392 -13.01 6.08 10.33
C ILE A 392 -12.81 4.64 10.81
N ALA A 393 -13.89 3.87 10.86
CA ALA A 393 -13.82 2.51 11.39
C ALA A 393 -13.08 1.56 10.43
N GLN A 394 -12.13 0.79 10.93
CA GLN A 394 -11.28 -0.12 10.14
C GLN A 394 -11.87 -1.51 9.91
N LEU A 395 -11.50 -2.13 8.79
CA LEU A 395 -11.54 -3.56 8.50
C LEU A 395 -10.23 -3.95 7.79
N ASN A 396 -9.33 -4.67 8.48
CA ASN A 396 -7.97 -4.93 7.98
C ASN A 396 -7.68 -6.43 7.83
N ILE A 397 -6.88 -6.80 6.83
CA ILE A 397 -6.10 -8.04 6.79
C ILE A 397 -4.62 -7.68 6.68
N TRP A 398 -3.73 -8.45 7.31
CA TRP A 398 -2.29 -8.28 7.15
C TRP A 398 -1.75 -8.82 5.82
N ASP A 399 -0.61 -8.28 5.38
CA ASP A 399 0.28 -8.92 4.40
C ASP A 399 1.62 -9.31 5.06
N ASP A 400 2.71 -9.48 4.31
CA ASP A 400 4.01 -9.85 4.87
C ASP A 400 4.74 -8.72 5.57
N HIS A 401 4.71 -7.45 5.14
CA HIS A 401 5.46 -6.40 5.85
C HIS A 401 4.91 -6.09 7.27
N ASP A 402 3.66 -6.47 7.57
CA ASP A 402 3.12 -6.51 8.94
C ASP A 402 3.92 -7.50 9.84
N ILE A 403 4.55 -8.53 9.24
CA ILE A 403 5.42 -9.52 9.87
C ILE A 403 6.89 -9.21 9.56
N ILE A 404 7.32 -9.52 8.34
CA ILE A 404 8.57 -9.23 7.65
C ILE A 404 8.38 -9.55 6.15
N ASP A 405 8.87 -8.68 5.27
CA ASP A 405 9.28 -8.94 3.88
C ASP A 405 9.40 -10.45 3.52
N GLY A 406 8.57 -10.92 2.57
CA GLY A 406 8.59 -12.28 2.01
C GLY A 406 7.99 -13.40 2.88
N PHE A 407 7.33 -13.08 4.01
CA PHE A 407 6.85 -14.10 4.95
C PHE A 407 5.84 -15.08 4.31
N GLY A 408 6.19 -16.37 4.37
CA GLY A 408 5.42 -17.48 3.79
C GLY A 408 6.00 -18.03 2.48
N SER A 409 6.79 -17.23 1.76
CA SER A 409 7.23 -17.55 0.39
C SER A 409 8.67 -18.00 0.28
N TYR A 410 9.49 -17.82 1.32
CA TYR A 410 10.78 -18.50 1.42
C TYR A 410 10.63 -20.03 1.45
N VAL A 411 11.74 -20.74 1.23
CA VAL A 411 11.75 -22.21 1.28
C VAL A 411 11.29 -22.72 2.66
N ASN A 412 10.46 -23.76 2.66
CA ASN A 412 9.85 -24.35 3.86
C ASN A 412 10.87 -24.71 4.95
N GLU A 413 12.07 -25.16 4.56
CA GLU A 413 13.16 -25.49 5.46
C GLU A 413 13.76 -24.28 6.19
N PHE A 414 13.51 -23.05 5.71
CA PHE A 414 13.94 -21.78 6.30
C PHE A 414 12.80 -21.10 7.05
N MET A 415 11.58 -21.08 6.50
CA MET A 415 10.36 -20.64 7.19
C MET A 415 10.08 -21.41 8.51
N LYS A 416 10.56 -22.66 8.61
CA LYS A 416 10.46 -23.47 9.83
C LYS A 416 11.57 -23.23 10.86
N CYS A 417 12.51 -22.32 10.64
CA CYS A 417 13.52 -22.02 11.67
C CYS A 417 12.92 -21.24 12.83
N ASP A 418 13.55 -21.38 13.98
CA ASP A 418 13.16 -20.82 15.26
C ASP A 418 12.93 -19.29 15.18
N VAL A 419 13.76 -18.58 14.42
CA VAL A 419 13.63 -17.12 14.22
C VAL A 419 12.38 -16.76 13.40
N PHE A 420 12.07 -17.48 12.31
CA PHE A 420 10.86 -17.21 11.52
C PHE A 420 9.57 -17.54 12.29
N ARG A 421 9.59 -18.60 13.11
CA ARG A 421 8.47 -18.93 14.01
C ARG A 421 8.33 -17.89 15.13
N GLY A 422 9.46 -17.45 15.69
CA GLY A 422 9.58 -16.37 16.65
C GLY A 422 8.90 -15.07 16.22
N ILE A 423 9.29 -14.54 15.06
CA ILE A 423 8.68 -13.32 14.51
C ILE A 423 7.24 -13.52 14.05
N GLY A 424 6.88 -14.68 13.50
CA GLY A 424 5.50 -14.97 13.10
C GLY A 424 4.53 -14.84 14.28
N GLY A 425 4.82 -15.50 15.41
CA GLY A 425 4.02 -15.37 16.63
C GLY A 425 4.06 -13.97 17.25
N THR A 426 5.22 -13.30 17.22
CA THR A 426 5.38 -11.95 17.77
C THR A 426 4.60 -10.90 16.97
N ALA A 427 4.61 -10.98 15.64
CA ALA A 427 3.82 -10.12 14.77
C ALA A 427 2.32 -10.40 14.93
N HIS A 428 1.91 -11.69 14.99
CA HIS A 428 0.52 -12.08 15.17
C HIS A 428 -0.09 -11.51 16.46
N LYS A 429 0.66 -11.47 17.57
CA LYS A 429 0.26 -10.81 18.82
C LYS A 429 -0.17 -9.36 18.58
N TYR A 430 0.62 -8.57 17.84
CA TYR A 430 0.33 -7.16 17.62
C TYR A 430 -0.70 -6.91 16.50
N TYR A 431 -0.78 -7.80 15.51
CA TYR A 431 -1.86 -7.84 14.53
C TYR A 431 -3.23 -8.04 15.21
N MET A 432 -3.36 -9.02 16.11
CA MET A 432 -4.58 -9.24 16.89
C MET A 432 -4.95 -8.03 17.75
N LEU A 433 -3.98 -7.45 18.47
CA LEU A 433 -4.22 -6.30 19.34
C LEU A 433 -4.59 -5.02 18.58
N PHE A 434 -3.74 -4.56 17.66
CA PHE A 434 -3.90 -3.26 17.01
C PHE A 434 -4.89 -3.26 15.84
N GLN A 435 -5.02 -4.36 15.09
CA GLN A 435 -5.81 -4.37 13.85
C GLN A 435 -7.20 -5.01 14.01
N HIS A 436 -7.32 -5.99 14.93
CA HIS A 436 -8.59 -6.71 15.20
C HIS A 436 -9.22 -6.40 16.56
N HIS A 437 -8.49 -5.75 17.47
CA HIS A 437 -8.89 -5.56 18.87
C HIS A 437 -9.33 -6.89 19.54
N LEU A 438 -8.51 -7.93 19.36
CA LEU A 438 -8.67 -9.25 19.98
C LEU A 438 -7.52 -9.52 20.97
N PRO A 439 -7.74 -10.37 21.99
CA PRO A 439 -6.64 -10.82 22.84
C PRO A 439 -5.65 -11.66 22.02
N PRO A 440 -4.33 -11.49 22.24
CA PRO A 440 -3.32 -12.31 21.60
C PRO A 440 -3.24 -13.71 22.23
N PRO A 441 -2.49 -14.64 21.62
CA PRO A 441 -2.13 -15.91 22.27
C PRO A 441 -1.42 -15.67 23.62
N PRO A 442 -1.59 -16.55 24.63
CA PRO A 442 -1.03 -16.34 25.98
C PRO A 442 0.51 -16.25 26.05
N SER A 443 1.21 -16.81 25.06
CA SER A 443 2.68 -16.80 24.92
C SER A 443 3.07 -16.94 23.45
N THR A 444 4.24 -16.44 23.04
CA THR A 444 4.79 -16.57 21.68
C THR A 444 6.00 -17.50 21.65
N TYR A 445 6.36 -18.00 20.45
CA TYR A 445 7.41 -19.01 20.23
C TYR A 445 8.76 -18.69 20.94
N THR A 446 9.34 -19.71 21.59
CA THR A 446 10.76 -19.78 21.99
C THR A 446 11.38 -21.10 21.49
N SER A 447 12.71 -21.15 21.37
CA SER A 447 13.44 -22.40 21.14
C SER A 447 13.54 -23.30 22.38
N ALA A 448 13.40 -22.74 23.58
CA ALA A 448 13.63 -23.47 24.83
C ALA A 448 12.50 -24.47 25.11
N ASP A 449 11.27 -24.05 24.81
CA ASP A 449 10.02 -24.78 25.07
C ASP A 449 9.49 -25.47 23.80
N ALA A 450 10.35 -25.62 22.79
CA ALA A 450 10.00 -26.21 21.50
C ALA A 450 9.80 -27.73 21.60
N ILE A 451 8.59 -28.14 22.00
CA ILE A 451 8.12 -29.54 21.95
C ILE A 451 8.44 -30.13 20.55
N PRO A 452 9.03 -31.34 20.46
CA PRO A 452 9.34 -31.98 19.19
C PRO A 452 8.12 -32.02 18.25
N ALA A 453 8.33 -31.69 16.98
CA ALA A 453 7.27 -31.44 16.00
C ALA A 453 6.50 -32.69 15.51
N THR A 454 6.34 -33.70 16.37
CA THR A 454 5.58 -34.93 16.13
C THR A 454 4.08 -34.79 16.36
N THR A 455 3.62 -33.81 17.14
CA THR A 455 2.19 -33.50 17.38
C THR A 455 1.86 -32.06 16.99
N ALA A 456 1.97 -31.73 15.70
CA ALA A 456 1.65 -30.39 15.17
C ALA A 456 0.15 -29.99 15.23
N GLU A 457 -0.69 -30.82 15.84
CA GLU A 457 -2.09 -30.52 16.17
C GLU A 457 -2.24 -29.98 17.61
N GLU A 458 -1.20 -30.10 18.44
CA GLU A 458 -1.09 -29.45 19.73
C GLU A 458 -0.25 -28.17 19.57
N GLY A 459 -0.79 -27.03 20.05
CA GLY A 459 -0.03 -25.78 20.14
C GLY A 459 1.18 -25.92 21.07
N GLN A 460 2.07 -24.92 21.10
CA GLN A 460 3.37 -25.01 21.79
C GLN A 460 3.33 -25.10 23.33
N GLY A 461 2.17 -25.38 23.93
CA GLY A 461 1.89 -25.11 25.34
C GLY A 461 1.77 -23.62 25.61
N ILE A 462 1.56 -23.29 26.89
CA ILE A 462 1.65 -21.92 27.39
C ILE A 462 2.97 -21.82 28.15
N ASP A 463 3.85 -20.90 27.74
CA ASP A 463 5.05 -20.58 28.51
C ASP A 463 4.65 -19.81 29.78
N PRO A 464 4.83 -20.38 30.99
CA PRO A 464 4.43 -19.74 32.23
C PRO A 464 5.30 -18.50 32.55
N ASN A 465 6.50 -18.38 31.99
CA ASN A 465 7.40 -17.25 32.22
C ASN A 465 6.84 -15.99 31.56
N GLN A 466 6.42 -16.08 30.30
CA GLN A 466 5.75 -15.00 29.57
C GLN A 466 4.44 -14.55 30.23
N PHE A 467 3.75 -15.47 30.94
CA PHE A 467 2.52 -15.18 31.67
C PHE A 467 2.74 -14.69 33.12
N MET A 468 3.96 -14.71 33.65
CA MET A 468 4.23 -14.52 35.09
C MET A 468 3.90 -13.10 35.61
N ASN A 469 4.16 -12.06 34.80
CA ASN A 469 3.90 -10.66 35.15
C ASN A 469 2.87 -10.00 34.21
N THR A 470 2.22 -10.80 33.38
CA THR A 470 1.36 -10.38 32.26
C THR A 470 -0.08 -10.78 32.54
N TYR A 471 -1.03 -9.95 32.10
CA TYR A 471 -2.43 -10.33 31.93
C TYR A 471 -2.70 -10.51 30.43
N VAL A 472 -3.39 -11.60 30.07
CA VAL A 472 -3.95 -11.81 28.73
C VAL A 472 -5.40 -12.24 28.91
N HIS A 473 -6.32 -11.58 28.22
CA HIS A 473 -7.75 -11.92 28.28
C HIS A 473 -8.01 -13.28 27.59
N PRO A 474 -8.95 -14.11 28.08
CA PRO A 474 -9.39 -15.31 27.37
C PRO A 474 -9.83 -15.02 25.92
N ALA A 475 -9.56 -15.93 24.99
CA ALA A 475 -9.84 -15.71 23.56
C ALA A 475 -11.30 -15.33 23.30
N ILE A 476 -11.51 -14.19 22.63
CA ILE A 476 -12.84 -13.69 22.27
C ILE A 476 -13.23 -14.26 20.90
N GLN A 477 -14.41 -14.88 20.83
CA GLN A 477 -14.99 -15.45 19.61
C GLN A 477 -16.09 -14.53 19.09
N GLU A 478 -16.08 -14.19 17.80
CA GLU A 478 -17.07 -13.28 17.21
C GLU A 478 -17.60 -13.75 15.87
N SER A 479 -18.87 -13.47 15.61
CA SER A 479 -19.60 -13.96 14.45
C SER A 479 -19.11 -13.41 13.10
N ASN A 480 -18.37 -12.31 13.07
CA ASN A 480 -17.78 -11.76 11.83
C ASN A 480 -16.55 -12.52 11.34
N TYR A 481 -15.89 -13.33 12.19
CA TYR A 481 -14.74 -14.12 11.75
C TYR A 481 -15.15 -15.48 11.16
N ILE A 482 -14.27 -16.01 10.31
CA ILE A 482 -14.32 -17.34 9.73
C ILE A 482 -12.91 -17.94 9.92
N TYR A 483 -12.74 -18.60 11.06
CA TYR A 483 -11.45 -19.20 11.44
C TYR A 483 -11.09 -20.36 10.50
N GLY A 484 -9.84 -20.40 10.02
CA GLY A 484 -9.33 -21.59 9.35
C GLY A 484 -9.38 -22.81 10.28
N PRO A 485 -9.80 -24.01 9.82
CA PRO A 485 -9.97 -25.18 10.70
C PRO A 485 -8.65 -25.81 11.18
N LYS A 486 -7.50 -25.28 10.74
CA LYS A 486 -6.15 -25.76 11.08
C LYS A 486 -5.23 -24.57 11.33
N ALA A 487 -4.29 -24.74 12.26
CA ALA A 487 -3.23 -23.78 12.51
C ALA A 487 -2.28 -23.66 11.30
N GLY A 488 -1.76 -22.45 11.08
CA GLY A 488 -0.83 -22.13 10.01
C GLY A 488 0.56 -22.76 10.19
N PRO A 489 1.29 -23.08 9.10
CA PRO A 489 2.47 -23.95 9.15
C PRO A 489 3.71 -23.30 9.78
N TYR A 490 3.70 -21.98 9.98
CA TYR A 490 4.82 -21.17 10.48
C TYR A 490 4.42 -20.28 11.67
N VAL A 491 3.25 -19.65 11.61
CA VAL A 491 2.68 -18.81 12.68
C VAL A 491 2.11 -19.66 13.83
N ALA A 492 1.72 -20.92 13.56
CA ALA A 492 1.09 -21.85 14.51
C ALA A 492 -0.29 -21.40 15.06
N GLU A 493 -0.91 -20.40 14.45
CA GLU A 493 -2.22 -19.84 14.80
C GLU A 493 -3.26 -20.06 13.69
N HIS A 494 -4.54 -19.90 13.99
CA HIS A 494 -5.63 -20.08 13.02
C HIS A 494 -5.85 -18.81 12.15
N SER A 495 -6.16 -18.98 10.86
CA SER A 495 -6.37 -17.84 9.96
C SER A 495 -7.63 -17.04 10.29
N HIS A 496 -7.54 -15.71 10.27
CA HIS A 496 -8.60 -14.79 10.68
C HIS A 496 -9.30 -14.14 9.48
N ASN A 497 -10.01 -14.96 8.70
CA ASN A 497 -10.85 -14.48 7.59
C ASN A 497 -12.10 -13.78 8.13
N MET A 498 -12.72 -12.87 7.37
CA MET A 498 -13.81 -12.01 7.85
C MET A 498 -14.99 -11.95 6.88
N PHE A 499 -16.22 -12.03 7.38
CA PHE A 499 -17.43 -11.62 6.67
C PHE A 499 -18.15 -10.48 7.40
N ALA A 500 -18.54 -9.44 6.67
CA ALA A 500 -19.30 -8.32 7.22
C ALA A 500 -20.38 -7.80 6.25
N ARG A 501 -21.42 -7.17 6.81
CA ARG A 501 -22.44 -6.42 6.08
C ARG A 501 -22.03 -4.95 6.05
N LEU A 502 -21.81 -4.37 4.86
CA LEU A 502 -21.43 -2.96 4.70
C LEU A 502 -22.67 -2.11 4.38
N GLY A 503 -23.62 -2.08 5.32
CA GLY A 503 -24.93 -1.42 5.18
C GLY A 503 -25.95 -2.26 4.40
N ALA A 504 -26.83 -1.60 3.65
CA ALA A 504 -28.03 -2.22 3.10
C ALA A 504 -27.78 -3.29 2.01
N ARG A 505 -26.86 -3.06 1.05
CA ARG A 505 -26.74 -3.88 -0.16
C ARG A 505 -25.32 -4.37 -0.50
N ILE A 506 -24.31 -3.99 0.28
CA ILE A 506 -22.91 -4.45 0.09
C ILE A 506 -22.55 -5.53 1.14
N ALA A 507 -22.05 -6.68 0.67
CA ALA A 507 -21.36 -7.67 1.49
C ALA A 507 -19.84 -7.43 1.45
N PHE A 508 -19.12 -7.88 2.47
CA PHE A 508 -17.65 -7.87 2.53
C PHE A 508 -17.13 -9.25 2.90
N LEU A 509 -16.05 -9.66 2.24
CA LEU A 509 -15.28 -10.86 2.54
C LEU A 509 -13.79 -10.53 2.50
N GLY A 510 -13.10 -10.64 3.63
CA GLY A 510 -11.64 -10.56 3.72
C GLY A 510 -11.03 -11.95 3.93
N ILE A 511 -9.96 -12.26 3.20
CA ILE A 511 -9.24 -13.54 3.29
C ILE A 511 -7.86 -13.30 3.90
N ASP A 512 -7.54 -13.99 4.98
CA ASP A 512 -6.21 -13.99 5.58
C ASP A 512 -5.28 -14.88 4.73
N ALA A 513 -4.52 -14.22 3.87
CA ALA A 513 -3.66 -14.83 2.87
C ALA A 513 -2.21 -15.04 3.34
N ARG A 514 -1.92 -14.92 4.65
CA ARG A 514 -0.57 -15.05 5.23
C ARG A 514 -0.44 -16.10 6.32
N THR A 515 -1.41 -16.26 7.23
CA THR A 515 -1.30 -17.22 8.35
C THR A 515 -1.03 -18.65 7.87
N GLU A 516 -1.72 -19.08 6.81
CA GLU A 516 -1.61 -20.43 6.22
C GLU A 516 -0.58 -20.53 5.07
N ARG A 517 0.02 -19.39 4.67
CA ARG A 517 0.77 -19.28 3.42
C ARG A 517 2.01 -20.18 3.42
N THR A 518 2.22 -20.82 2.28
CA THR A 518 3.49 -21.39 1.85
C THR A 518 3.77 -20.96 0.41
N ARG A 519 5.03 -21.01 -0.03
CA ARG A 519 5.47 -20.86 -1.44
C ARG A 519 4.69 -21.72 -2.47
N HIS A 520 3.85 -22.65 -2.03
CA HIS A 520 3.10 -23.58 -2.87
C HIS A 520 1.58 -23.57 -2.64
N GLN A 521 1.06 -22.80 -1.69
CA GLN A 521 -0.37 -22.73 -1.34
C GLN A 521 -0.65 -21.50 -0.47
N VAL A 522 -1.70 -20.72 -0.76
CA VAL A 522 -2.05 -19.52 0.03
C VAL A 522 -2.92 -19.90 1.24
N ASN A 523 -3.97 -20.69 1.03
CA ASN A 523 -4.86 -21.17 2.09
C ASN A 523 -5.15 -22.67 1.96
N TYR A 524 -5.55 -23.30 3.07
CA TYR A 524 -6.00 -24.69 3.05
C TYR A 524 -7.32 -24.85 2.25
N PRO A 525 -7.49 -25.94 1.47
CA PRO A 525 -8.77 -26.28 0.85
C PRO A 525 -9.97 -26.23 1.82
N GLU A 526 -9.75 -26.68 3.05
CA GLU A 526 -10.73 -26.69 4.13
C GLU A 526 -11.05 -25.28 4.66
N THR A 527 -10.09 -24.35 4.64
CA THR A 527 -10.31 -22.92 4.93
C THR A 527 -11.17 -22.27 3.85
N TYR A 528 -10.89 -22.54 2.57
CA TYR A 528 -11.77 -22.11 1.47
C TYR A 528 -13.18 -22.72 1.58
N GLU A 529 -13.31 -23.98 2.03
CA GLU A 529 -14.62 -24.60 2.26
C GLU A 529 -15.41 -23.89 3.37
N ALA A 530 -14.77 -23.56 4.50
CA ALA A 530 -15.39 -22.77 5.58
C ALA A 530 -15.84 -21.39 5.08
N ILE A 531 -14.97 -20.69 4.35
CA ILE A 531 -15.26 -19.38 3.71
C ILE A 531 -16.47 -19.46 2.79
N PHE A 532 -16.47 -20.37 1.81
CA PHE A 532 -17.57 -20.48 0.85
C PHE A 532 -18.87 -21.01 1.47
N THR A 533 -18.79 -21.82 2.52
CA THR A 533 -19.96 -22.30 3.27
C THR A 533 -20.62 -21.13 4.00
N ARG A 534 -19.86 -20.35 4.76
CA ARG A 534 -20.38 -19.17 5.47
C ARG A 534 -20.92 -18.12 4.51
N LEU A 535 -20.18 -17.80 3.44
CA LEU A 535 -20.63 -16.84 2.42
C LEU A 535 -22.00 -17.24 1.84
N LYS A 536 -22.19 -18.52 1.50
CA LYS A 536 -23.48 -19.02 0.99
C LYS A 536 -24.60 -18.90 2.01
N GLN A 537 -24.35 -19.17 3.29
CA GLN A 537 -25.34 -19.02 4.36
C GLN A 537 -25.81 -17.56 4.46
N GLU A 538 -24.87 -16.61 4.50
CA GLU A 538 -25.14 -15.18 4.61
C GLU A 538 -25.88 -14.62 3.39
N LEU A 539 -25.44 -14.97 2.17
CA LEU A 539 -26.12 -14.56 0.93
C LEU A 539 -27.53 -15.18 0.83
N SER A 540 -27.72 -16.42 1.28
CA SER A 540 -29.04 -17.08 1.33
C SER A 540 -29.97 -16.45 2.36
N ALA A 541 -29.47 -16.08 3.55
CA ALA A 541 -30.25 -15.39 4.58
C ALA A 541 -30.65 -13.98 4.14
N ALA A 542 -29.76 -13.24 3.49
CA ALA A 542 -30.05 -11.93 2.90
C ALA A 542 -31.09 -12.01 1.77
N ALA A 543 -31.03 -13.05 0.93
CA ALA A 543 -32.06 -13.29 -0.09
C ALA A 543 -33.43 -13.65 0.52
N SER A 544 -33.45 -14.57 1.49
CA SER A 544 -34.69 -15.02 2.16
C SER A 544 -35.38 -13.93 2.99
N SER A 545 -34.62 -12.95 3.50
CA SER A 545 -35.16 -11.78 4.23
C SER A 545 -35.68 -10.67 3.31
N GLY A 546 -35.63 -10.84 1.99
CA GLY A 546 -36.07 -9.81 1.03
C GLY A 546 -35.11 -8.63 0.87
N ARG A 547 -33.96 -8.62 1.57
CA ARG A 547 -32.89 -7.60 1.46
C ARG A 547 -31.59 -8.21 0.91
N PRO A 548 -31.60 -8.82 -0.31
CA PRO A 548 -30.42 -9.44 -0.90
C PRO A 548 -29.33 -8.42 -1.22
N PHE A 549 -28.09 -8.79 -0.91
CA PHE A 549 -26.91 -8.07 -1.37
C PHE A 549 -26.87 -7.96 -2.90
N LYS A 550 -26.28 -6.88 -3.40
CA LYS A 550 -26.11 -6.57 -4.84
C LYS A 550 -24.65 -6.46 -5.25
N HIS A 551 -23.79 -6.03 -4.33
CA HIS A 551 -22.35 -6.04 -4.47
C HIS A 551 -21.70 -6.82 -3.34
N MET A 552 -20.55 -7.42 -3.62
CA MET A 552 -19.64 -7.99 -2.64
C MET A 552 -18.24 -7.42 -2.87
N ILE A 553 -17.66 -6.86 -1.80
CA ILE A 553 -16.25 -6.49 -1.75
C ILE A 553 -15.46 -7.71 -1.30
N LEU A 554 -14.55 -8.18 -2.15
CA LEU A 554 -13.55 -9.19 -1.79
C LEU A 554 -12.22 -8.49 -1.52
N LEU A 555 -11.66 -8.66 -0.33
CA LEU A 555 -10.36 -8.13 0.04
C LEU A 555 -9.31 -9.24 0.01
N LEU A 556 -8.26 -9.02 -0.80
CA LEU A 556 -7.04 -9.81 -0.87
C LEU A 556 -5.87 -8.84 -0.67
N GLY A 557 -4.81 -9.27 0.02
CA GLY A 557 -3.60 -8.45 0.14
C GLY A 557 -2.96 -8.23 -1.24
N ILE A 558 -2.77 -9.32 -1.99
CA ILE A 558 -2.09 -9.30 -3.29
C ILE A 558 -3.08 -9.25 -4.48
N PRO A 559 -2.88 -8.37 -5.49
CA PRO A 559 -3.68 -8.29 -6.71
C PRO A 559 -3.83 -9.61 -7.49
N ILE A 560 -5.07 -10.01 -7.75
CA ILE A 560 -5.39 -11.28 -8.44
C ILE A 560 -5.51 -11.12 -9.96
N ALA A 561 -5.90 -9.95 -10.48
CA ALA A 561 -6.11 -9.69 -11.92
C ALA A 561 -5.01 -8.80 -12.55
N TYR A 562 -3.74 -9.15 -12.29
CA TYR A 562 -2.56 -8.34 -12.60
C TYR A 562 -1.69 -8.93 -13.74
N PRO A 563 -0.81 -8.16 -14.42
CA PRO A 563 0.09 -8.69 -15.44
C PRO A 563 1.06 -9.73 -14.89
N ARG A 564 1.23 -10.85 -15.60
CA ARG A 564 2.09 -11.97 -15.17
C ARG A 564 3.56 -11.59 -15.31
N LEU A 565 4.27 -11.54 -14.20
CA LEU A 565 5.68 -11.13 -14.14
C LEU A 565 6.69 -12.28 -14.33
N THR A 566 6.25 -13.49 -14.66
CA THR A 566 7.08 -14.71 -14.77
C THR A 566 8.13 -14.72 -15.89
N TRP A 567 8.42 -13.58 -16.53
CA TRP A 567 9.63 -13.38 -17.34
C TRP A 567 10.74 -12.64 -16.57
N LEU A 568 10.41 -11.85 -15.53
CA LEU A 568 11.41 -11.18 -14.69
C LEU A 568 12.24 -12.23 -13.92
N GLU A 569 11.60 -13.32 -13.46
CA GLU A 569 12.25 -14.59 -13.10
C GLU A 569 13.43 -14.90 -14.05
N ASN A 570 13.13 -15.07 -15.34
CA ASN A 570 14.08 -15.47 -16.38
C ASN A 570 15.12 -14.39 -16.72
N ILE A 571 14.82 -13.10 -16.49
CA ILE A 571 15.79 -12.00 -16.69
C ILE A 571 16.76 -11.92 -15.51
N PHE A 572 16.26 -11.94 -14.27
CA PHE A 572 17.06 -11.80 -13.06
C PHE A 572 17.77 -13.09 -12.62
N SER A 573 17.31 -14.26 -13.09
CA SER A 573 18.03 -15.54 -12.98
C SER A 573 19.00 -15.80 -14.14
N SER A 574 19.03 -14.94 -15.16
CA SER A 574 19.90 -15.10 -16.33
C SER A 574 21.39 -15.08 -15.92
N PRO A 575 22.25 -15.96 -16.48
CA PRO A 575 23.70 -15.90 -16.27
C PRO A 575 24.32 -14.54 -16.59
N LEU A 576 23.70 -13.76 -17.48
CA LEU A 576 24.11 -12.37 -17.81
C LEU A 576 23.98 -11.39 -16.63
N MET A 577 23.14 -11.69 -15.63
CA MET A 577 23.09 -10.94 -14.37
C MET A 577 24.16 -11.37 -13.36
N GLY A 578 24.90 -12.46 -13.61
CA GLY A 578 25.97 -12.95 -12.75
C GLY A 578 27.03 -11.88 -12.41
N PRO A 579 27.59 -11.17 -13.41
CA PRO A 579 28.51 -10.05 -13.17
C PRO A 579 27.91 -8.92 -12.33
N VAL A 580 26.63 -8.57 -12.55
CA VAL A 580 25.94 -7.50 -11.80
C VAL A 580 25.72 -7.91 -10.34
N LYS A 581 25.24 -9.14 -10.10
CA LYS A 581 25.10 -9.71 -8.74
C LYS A 581 26.44 -9.80 -8.02
N PHE A 582 27.50 -10.22 -8.71
CA PHE A 582 28.86 -10.26 -8.16
C PHE A 582 29.38 -8.87 -7.81
N LEU A 583 29.20 -7.88 -8.69
CA LEU A 583 29.66 -6.51 -8.48
C LEU A 583 28.93 -5.85 -7.31
N ASN A 584 27.60 -6.00 -7.21
CA ASN A 584 26.84 -5.49 -6.05
C ASN A 584 27.34 -6.14 -4.75
N ARG A 585 27.40 -7.47 -4.70
CA ARG A 585 27.86 -8.25 -3.53
C ARG A 585 29.31 -7.96 -3.11
N ARG A 586 30.14 -7.40 -4.00
CA ARG A 586 31.56 -7.09 -3.72
C ARG A 586 31.86 -5.60 -3.51
N MET A 587 31.00 -4.71 -3.99
CA MET A 587 31.24 -3.25 -3.99
C MET A 587 30.17 -2.43 -3.24
N GLY A 588 29.00 -2.98 -2.95
CA GLY A 588 27.92 -2.32 -2.19
C GLY A 588 27.14 -1.22 -2.93
N ILE A 589 27.32 -1.10 -4.26
CA ILE A 589 26.81 0.03 -5.07
C ILE A 589 25.30 -0.14 -5.45
N GLY A 590 24.61 -1.14 -4.89
CA GLY A 590 23.22 -1.48 -5.22
C GLY A 590 22.38 -1.93 -4.02
N GLY A 591 22.41 -1.17 -2.92
CA GLY A 591 21.36 -1.28 -1.88
C GLY A 591 19.98 -0.85 -2.41
N SER A 592 18.91 -1.36 -1.80
CA SER A 592 17.50 -1.17 -2.21
C SER A 592 17.11 -1.80 -3.57
N PHE A 593 17.71 -2.94 -3.95
CA PHE A 593 17.30 -3.74 -5.13
C PHE A 593 17.53 -5.27 -5.02
N PHE A 594 17.98 -5.81 -3.88
CA PHE A 594 18.35 -7.23 -3.73
C PHE A 594 18.08 -7.76 -2.31
N ASN A 595 17.33 -8.87 -2.21
CA ASN A 595 16.91 -9.38 -0.91
C ASN A 595 18.12 -9.96 -0.14
N SER A 596 18.20 -9.62 1.14
CA SER A 596 19.31 -9.96 2.04
C SER A 596 19.24 -11.42 2.54
N PHE A 597 18.10 -12.10 2.33
CA PHE A 597 17.87 -13.44 2.84
C PHE A 597 18.53 -14.56 2.00
N ASP A 598 18.54 -14.47 0.66
CA ASP A 598 19.23 -15.44 -0.21
C ASP A 598 20.11 -14.82 -1.32
N GLY A 599 19.92 -13.54 -1.68
CA GLY A 599 20.57 -12.88 -2.82
C GLY A 599 19.73 -12.86 -4.11
N SER A 600 18.42 -13.02 -4.01
CA SER A 600 17.43 -12.63 -5.03
C SER A 600 17.47 -11.11 -5.30
N VAL A 601 16.74 -10.66 -6.31
CA VAL A 601 16.35 -9.25 -6.47
C VAL A 601 15.13 -9.06 -5.57
N ASP A 602 14.90 -7.91 -4.94
CA ASP A 602 13.66 -7.73 -4.15
C ASP A 602 12.43 -8.07 -5.03
N LEU A 603 12.39 -7.48 -6.23
CA LEU A 603 11.51 -7.77 -7.38
C LEU A 603 11.69 -9.18 -8.02
N LEU A 604 12.10 -10.20 -7.25
CA LEU A 604 11.96 -11.63 -7.57
C LEU A 604 11.06 -12.36 -6.57
N ASP A 605 11.07 -11.96 -5.30
CA ASP A 605 10.34 -12.65 -4.24
C ASP A 605 8.84 -12.30 -4.36
N ASP A 606 8.51 -11.01 -4.57
CA ASP A 606 7.18 -10.49 -4.97
C ASP A 606 6.52 -11.33 -6.09
N LEU A 607 7.33 -11.88 -6.99
CA LEU A 607 6.87 -12.60 -8.18
C LEU A 607 6.42 -14.02 -7.91
N ASP A 608 6.96 -14.67 -6.88
CA ASP A 608 6.53 -15.99 -6.41
C ASP A 608 5.35 -15.85 -5.43
N ASP A 609 5.26 -14.72 -4.71
CA ASP A 609 4.15 -14.32 -3.84
C ASP A 609 2.84 -14.03 -4.58
N HIS A 610 2.93 -13.44 -5.77
CA HIS A 610 1.79 -13.14 -6.62
C HIS A 610 0.87 -14.35 -6.87
N TYR A 611 -0.46 -14.17 -6.73
CA TYR A 611 -1.45 -15.16 -7.21
C TYR A 611 -1.24 -15.57 -8.69
N THR A 612 -0.64 -14.68 -9.49
CA THR A 612 -0.35 -14.89 -10.91
C THR A 612 0.88 -15.78 -11.17
N ALA A 613 1.66 -16.09 -10.13
CA ALA A 613 2.84 -16.97 -10.16
C ALA A 613 2.50 -18.39 -10.63
N ARG A 614 3.50 -19.09 -11.17
CA ARG A 614 3.35 -20.46 -11.68
C ARG A 614 2.96 -21.46 -10.57
N THR A 615 3.37 -21.20 -9.34
CA THR A 615 3.05 -21.94 -8.11
C THR A 615 1.57 -21.82 -7.73
N HIS A 616 1.02 -20.60 -7.71
CA HIS A 616 -0.33 -20.30 -7.21
C HIS A 616 -1.42 -20.32 -8.29
N LYS A 617 -1.08 -20.22 -9.58
CA LYS A 617 -2.06 -20.15 -10.69
C LYS A 617 -3.21 -21.19 -10.64
N LYS A 618 -2.98 -22.42 -10.18
CA LYS A 618 -4.07 -23.43 -10.05
C LYS A 618 -5.11 -23.03 -9.01
N GLU A 619 -4.64 -22.58 -7.85
CA GLU A 619 -5.44 -22.14 -6.71
C GLU A 619 -6.18 -20.84 -7.06
N ARG A 620 -5.46 -19.85 -7.62
CA ARG A 620 -6.02 -18.64 -8.22
C ARG A 620 -7.17 -18.94 -9.17
N ASN A 621 -6.95 -19.81 -10.16
CA ASN A 621 -7.96 -20.07 -11.18
C ASN A 621 -9.22 -20.69 -10.58
N TRP A 622 -9.08 -21.70 -9.72
CA TRP A 622 -10.20 -22.31 -9.00
C TRP A 622 -10.95 -21.29 -8.13
N LEU A 623 -10.22 -20.42 -7.41
CA LEU A 623 -10.82 -19.37 -6.58
C LEU A 623 -11.65 -18.39 -7.42
N VAL A 624 -11.12 -17.90 -8.54
CA VAL A 624 -11.84 -17.00 -9.47
C VAL A 624 -13.08 -17.69 -10.04
N GLU A 625 -12.97 -18.95 -10.48
CA GLU A 625 -14.11 -19.67 -11.06
C GLU A 625 -15.18 -20.04 -9.99
N LYS A 626 -14.79 -20.25 -8.72
CA LYS A 626 -15.72 -20.38 -7.58
C LYS A 626 -16.46 -19.09 -7.30
N LEU A 627 -15.77 -17.95 -7.30
CA LEU A 627 -16.36 -16.61 -7.13
C LEU A 627 -17.36 -16.30 -8.25
N GLN A 628 -17.05 -16.65 -9.50
CA GLN A 628 -18.02 -16.59 -10.60
C GLN A 628 -19.25 -17.49 -10.36
N GLY A 629 -19.06 -18.66 -9.77
CA GLY A 629 -20.16 -19.52 -9.32
C GLY A 629 -21.08 -18.85 -8.30
N ILE A 630 -20.52 -18.09 -7.35
CA ILE A 630 -21.28 -17.28 -6.37
C ILE A 630 -22.01 -16.11 -7.05
N CYS A 631 -21.35 -15.39 -7.97
CA CYS A 631 -21.99 -14.33 -8.76
C CYS A 631 -23.27 -14.85 -9.45
N ALA A 632 -23.19 -16.01 -10.10
CA ALA A 632 -24.32 -16.62 -10.79
C ALA A 632 -25.37 -17.24 -9.87
N GLU A 633 -24.98 -17.77 -8.70
CA GLU A 633 -25.91 -18.37 -7.72
C GLU A 633 -26.82 -17.32 -7.06
N PHE A 634 -26.29 -16.13 -6.74
CA PHE A 634 -27.01 -15.10 -5.97
C PHE A 634 -27.32 -13.81 -6.77
N SER A 635 -26.94 -13.75 -8.05
CA SER A 635 -27.00 -12.54 -8.88
C SER A 635 -26.32 -11.32 -8.23
N ILE A 636 -25.12 -11.54 -7.71
CA ILE A 636 -24.30 -10.56 -6.98
C ILE A 636 -23.07 -10.16 -7.80
N ARG A 637 -22.71 -8.87 -7.81
CA ARG A 637 -21.47 -8.39 -8.44
C ARG A 637 -20.32 -8.46 -7.44
N ILE A 638 -19.18 -9.03 -7.84
CA ILE A 638 -17.95 -9.00 -7.03
C ILE A 638 -17.00 -7.89 -7.54
N THR A 639 -16.56 -7.05 -6.61
CA THR A 639 -15.44 -6.11 -6.78
C THR A 639 -14.32 -6.54 -5.84
N ILE A 640 -13.11 -6.70 -6.37
CA ILE A 640 -11.94 -7.21 -5.65
C ILE A 640 -11.01 -6.04 -5.34
N LEU A 641 -10.52 -5.95 -4.11
CA LEU A 641 -9.51 -5.00 -3.67
C LEU A 641 -8.16 -5.73 -3.57
N GLY A 642 -7.08 -5.04 -3.94
CA GLY A 642 -5.71 -5.56 -3.88
C GLY A 642 -4.70 -4.44 -3.61
N GLY A 643 -3.72 -4.76 -2.77
CA GLY A 643 -2.66 -3.88 -2.30
C GLY A 643 -1.30 -4.21 -2.92
N ASP A 644 -0.29 -4.43 -2.06
CA ASP A 644 1.04 -5.00 -2.37
C ASP A 644 1.90 -4.18 -3.35
N VAL A 645 1.56 -4.15 -4.64
CA VAL A 645 2.43 -3.79 -5.79
C VAL A 645 2.90 -2.33 -5.94
N HIS A 646 2.73 -1.49 -4.92
CA HIS A 646 3.08 -0.05 -4.82
C HIS A 646 2.66 0.87 -6.00
N LEU A 647 1.75 0.43 -6.88
CA LEU A 647 1.15 1.28 -7.93
C LEU A 647 -0.37 1.12 -8.06
N ALA A 648 -1.04 2.14 -8.62
CA ALA A 648 -2.46 2.07 -8.94
C ALA A 648 -2.71 1.35 -10.27
N ALA A 649 -3.70 0.45 -10.30
CA ALA A 649 -4.14 -0.23 -11.52
C ALA A 649 -5.61 -0.67 -11.43
N LEU A 650 -6.20 -1.02 -12.58
CA LEU A 650 -7.53 -1.64 -12.62
C LEU A 650 -7.53 -2.91 -13.46
N GLY A 651 -7.46 -4.06 -12.79
CA GLY A 651 -7.63 -5.36 -13.40
C GLY A 651 -9.10 -5.72 -13.58
N ARG A 652 -9.39 -6.67 -14.47
CA ARG A 652 -10.73 -7.26 -14.59
C ARG A 652 -10.72 -8.66 -15.17
N PHE A 653 -11.67 -9.47 -14.71
CA PHE A 653 -12.19 -10.65 -15.41
C PHE A 653 -13.46 -10.27 -16.17
N TYR A 654 -13.77 -10.93 -17.28
CA TYR A 654 -14.96 -10.71 -18.09
C TYR A 654 -15.21 -11.89 -19.04
N SER A 655 -16.46 -12.09 -19.47
CA SER A 655 -16.77 -13.04 -20.54
C SER A 655 -16.06 -12.64 -21.83
N ASN A 656 -15.52 -13.64 -22.54
CA ASN A 656 -14.87 -13.46 -23.83
C ASN A 656 -15.85 -12.76 -24.81
N PRO A 657 -15.50 -11.58 -25.40
CA PRO A 657 -16.45 -10.76 -26.18
C PRO A 657 -17.17 -11.49 -27.32
N ARG A 658 -16.59 -12.57 -27.86
CA ARG A 658 -17.24 -13.45 -28.85
C ARG A 658 -18.57 -14.08 -28.37
N LEU A 659 -18.79 -14.13 -27.05
CA LEU A 659 -20.00 -14.67 -26.42
C LEU A 659 -21.18 -13.68 -26.43
N ASN A 660 -20.93 -12.39 -26.69
CA ASN A 660 -21.97 -11.36 -26.81
C ASN A 660 -22.90 -11.26 -25.56
N ILE A 661 -22.33 -11.42 -24.35
CA ILE A 661 -23.06 -11.29 -23.09
C ILE A 661 -22.91 -9.84 -22.58
N PRO A 662 -24.00 -9.09 -22.30
CA PRO A 662 -23.93 -7.78 -21.66
C PRO A 662 -23.32 -7.88 -20.26
N VAL A 663 -22.52 -6.90 -19.83
CA VAL A 663 -21.79 -6.96 -18.54
C VAL A 663 -22.75 -7.01 -17.34
N GLU A 664 -23.90 -6.35 -17.46
CA GLU A 664 -25.00 -6.35 -16.50
C GLU A 664 -25.59 -7.77 -16.29
N GLN A 665 -25.38 -8.68 -17.24
CA GLN A 665 -25.79 -10.09 -17.19
C GLN A 665 -24.58 -11.05 -17.09
N ASP A 666 -23.36 -10.54 -17.15
CA ASP A 666 -22.14 -11.35 -17.10
C ASP A 666 -21.70 -11.60 -15.66
N TYR A 667 -22.00 -12.79 -15.16
CA TYR A 667 -21.52 -13.28 -13.86
C TYR A 667 -19.99 -13.46 -13.79
N ARG A 668 -19.30 -13.45 -14.95
CA ARG A 668 -17.83 -13.53 -15.03
C ARG A 668 -17.15 -12.18 -14.88
N TYR A 669 -17.88 -11.08 -15.06
CA TYR A 669 -17.33 -9.73 -14.94
C TYR A 669 -17.09 -9.37 -13.47
N MET A 670 -15.82 -9.21 -13.12
CA MET A 670 -15.35 -8.83 -11.79
C MET A 670 -14.17 -7.88 -11.95
N VAL A 671 -14.25 -6.71 -11.31
CA VAL A 671 -13.18 -5.70 -11.32
C VAL A 671 -12.23 -5.96 -10.16
N ASN A 672 -10.92 -5.77 -10.37
CA ASN A 672 -9.92 -5.74 -9.32
C ASN A 672 -9.33 -4.32 -9.25
N VAL A 673 -9.77 -3.56 -8.25
CA VAL A 673 -9.18 -2.27 -7.89
C VAL A 673 -7.85 -2.55 -7.21
N VAL A 674 -6.76 -2.07 -7.80
CA VAL A 674 -5.42 -2.14 -7.20
C VAL A 674 -5.06 -0.74 -6.73
N SER A 675 -4.94 -0.57 -5.41
CA SER A 675 -4.69 0.74 -4.80
C SER A 675 -3.59 0.62 -3.74
N SER A 676 -2.36 0.61 -4.24
CA SER A 676 -1.12 0.59 -3.46
C SER A 676 -0.17 1.63 -4.04
N ALA A 677 0.70 2.32 -3.29
CA ALA A 677 0.75 2.43 -1.85
C ALA A 677 0.12 3.76 -1.40
N ILE A 678 -0.47 3.84 -0.19
CA ILE A 678 -0.93 5.12 0.36
C ILE A 678 0.21 5.97 0.94
N VAL A 679 1.27 5.33 1.47
CA VAL A 679 2.44 6.01 2.05
C VAL A 679 3.74 5.67 1.31
N ASN A 680 3.96 4.40 0.98
CA ASN A 680 5.26 3.92 0.48
C ASN A 680 5.63 4.52 -0.90
N LYS A 681 6.92 4.50 -1.24
CA LYS A 681 7.40 4.96 -2.55
C LYS A 681 6.88 4.06 -3.68
N PRO A 682 6.42 4.61 -4.81
CA PRO A 682 6.01 3.82 -5.97
C PRO A 682 7.22 3.17 -6.67
N PRO A 683 7.00 2.10 -7.46
CA PRO A 683 8.07 1.47 -8.23
C PRO A 683 8.52 2.39 -9.38
N PRO A 684 9.80 2.35 -9.81
CA PRO A 684 10.31 3.25 -10.84
C PRO A 684 9.49 3.21 -12.13
N ALA A 685 9.27 4.38 -12.76
CA ALA A 685 8.40 4.52 -13.94
C ALA A 685 8.75 3.56 -15.10
N ALA A 686 10.01 3.15 -15.23
CA ALA A 686 10.43 2.12 -16.19
C ALA A 686 9.75 0.74 -15.95
N VAL A 687 9.51 0.36 -14.70
CA VAL A 687 8.82 -0.88 -14.29
C VAL A 687 7.32 -0.78 -14.62
N ALA A 688 6.67 0.33 -14.27
CA ALA A 688 5.28 0.58 -14.62
C ALA A 688 5.06 0.60 -16.16
N ASN A 689 5.94 1.26 -16.90
CA ASN A 689 5.88 1.26 -18.38
C ASN A 689 6.14 -0.15 -18.96
N LEU A 690 6.98 -0.98 -18.34
CA LEU A 690 7.18 -2.38 -18.73
C LEU A 690 5.95 -3.25 -18.47
N LEU A 691 5.30 -3.10 -17.31
CA LEU A 691 4.01 -3.72 -16.98
C LEU A 691 2.93 -3.33 -18.01
N ALA A 692 2.82 -2.04 -18.32
CA ALA A 692 1.86 -1.52 -19.29
C ALA A 692 2.05 -2.09 -20.70
N ARG A 693 3.30 -2.13 -21.21
CA ARG A 693 3.67 -2.80 -22.47
C ARG A 693 3.35 -4.29 -22.50
N ARG A 694 3.02 -4.88 -21.35
CA ARG A 694 2.78 -6.30 -21.16
C ARG A 694 1.33 -6.61 -20.74
N ASN A 695 0.45 -5.61 -20.71
CA ASN A 695 -1.02 -5.79 -20.64
C ASN A 695 -1.55 -6.46 -21.92
N LYS A 696 -1.42 -7.79 -21.95
CA LYS A 696 -2.05 -8.67 -22.93
C LYS A 696 -3.38 -9.16 -22.37
N ILE A 697 -4.38 -9.28 -23.23
CA ILE A 697 -5.52 -10.13 -22.92
C ILE A 697 -4.97 -11.53 -22.64
N HIS A 698 -5.24 -12.03 -21.46
CA HIS A 698 -5.05 -13.42 -21.10
C HIS A 698 -6.42 -14.09 -20.99
N HIS A 699 -6.41 -15.42 -21.02
CA HIS A 699 -7.61 -16.22 -20.79
C HIS A 699 -7.40 -17.05 -19.51
N LEU A 700 -8.41 -17.02 -18.65
CA LEU A 700 -8.50 -17.85 -17.45
C LEU A 700 -8.93 -19.26 -17.84
N ASN A 701 -9.97 -19.33 -18.68
CA ASN A 701 -10.53 -20.51 -19.34
C ASN A 701 -11.08 -20.12 -20.73
N HIS A 702 -11.75 -21.02 -21.45
CA HIS A 702 -12.27 -20.79 -22.81
C HIS A 702 -13.20 -19.57 -22.94
N ASP A 703 -14.02 -19.31 -21.90
CA ASP A 703 -15.09 -18.32 -21.92
C ASP A 703 -14.77 -17.06 -21.10
N THR A 704 -13.65 -17.03 -20.39
CA THR A 704 -13.26 -15.96 -19.46
C THR A 704 -11.92 -15.36 -19.84
N SER A 705 -11.92 -14.05 -20.07
CA SER A 705 -10.72 -13.24 -20.33
C SER A 705 -10.33 -12.42 -19.10
N GLU A 706 -9.06 -12.02 -19.04
CA GLU A 706 -8.50 -11.13 -18.01
C GLU A 706 -7.53 -10.12 -18.65
N THR A 707 -7.57 -8.84 -18.24
CA THR A 707 -6.68 -7.76 -18.71
C THR A 707 -6.78 -6.54 -17.79
N LEU A 708 -5.83 -5.60 -17.85
CA LEU A 708 -6.00 -4.27 -17.22
C LEU A 708 -6.82 -3.32 -18.14
N LEU A 709 -7.73 -2.55 -17.56
CA LEU A 709 -8.44 -1.45 -18.24
C LEU A 709 -7.51 -0.25 -18.45
N LYS A 710 -7.72 0.52 -19.53
CA LYS A 710 -7.13 1.85 -19.70
C LYS A 710 -7.84 2.89 -18.82
N LEU A 711 -7.55 2.90 -17.53
CA LEU A 711 -8.17 3.82 -16.55
C LEU A 711 -7.49 5.20 -16.51
N PHE A 712 -6.20 5.31 -16.82
CA PHE A 712 -5.44 6.55 -16.67
C PHE A 712 -5.37 7.30 -18.00
N ASP A 713 -6.22 8.31 -18.17
CA ASP A 713 -6.34 9.17 -19.36
C ASP A 713 -5.25 10.26 -19.46
N LYS A 714 -4.56 10.53 -18.36
CA LYS A 714 -3.41 11.46 -18.22
C LYS A 714 -2.72 11.24 -16.87
N ASP A 715 -1.52 11.78 -16.70
CA ASP A 715 -0.83 11.82 -15.40
C ASP A 715 -1.57 12.72 -14.37
N PRO A 716 -1.34 12.53 -13.05
CA PRO A 716 -2.13 13.15 -11.99
C PRO A 716 -1.75 14.61 -11.68
N GLY A 717 -0.50 15.00 -11.89
CA GLY A 717 0.00 16.36 -11.67
C GLY A 717 0.39 17.07 -12.97
N GLU A 718 1.37 17.96 -12.88
CA GLU A 718 2.08 18.57 -14.02
C GLU A 718 3.37 17.79 -14.37
N THR A 719 3.94 17.05 -13.42
CA THR A 719 5.09 16.17 -13.65
C THR A 719 4.69 14.93 -14.45
N GLN A 720 5.42 14.61 -15.51
CA GLN A 720 5.25 13.33 -16.21
C GLN A 720 5.67 12.16 -15.29
N LYS A 721 4.70 11.33 -14.90
CA LYS A 721 4.89 10.10 -14.10
C LYS A 721 5.05 8.86 -15.00
N THR A 722 4.44 8.87 -16.18
CA THR A 722 4.41 7.71 -17.09
C THR A 722 4.73 8.10 -18.54
N ALA A 723 5.09 7.12 -19.38
CA ALA A 723 5.26 7.37 -20.81
C ALA A 723 3.93 7.18 -21.54
N ASP A 724 3.60 8.04 -22.50
CA ASP A 724 2.26 8.31 -23.08
C ASP A 724 1.42 7.09 -23.51
N HIS A 725 2.06 5.95 -23.76
CA HIS A 725 1.44 4.68 -24.14
C HIS A 725 0.95 3.84 -22.94
N ASN A 726 1.41 4.14 -21.72
CA ASN A 726 0.92 3.58 -20.48
C ASN A 726 -0.32 4.35 -20.03
N ASN A 727 -1.47 3.69 -20.04
CA ASN A 727 -2.75 4.23 -19.57
C ASN A 727 -3.37 3.27 -18.53
N VAL A 728 -2.59 2.32 -17.98
CA VAL A 728 -3.09 1.10 -17.30
C VAL A 728 -2.46 0.84 -15.93
N THR A 729 -1.31 1.45 -15.64
CA THR A 729 -0.62 1.40 -14.34
C THR A 729 -0.06 2.78 -14.02
N MET A 730 -0.27 3.29 -12.80
CA MET A 730 0.14 4.63 -12.39
C MET A 730 1.05 4.57 -11.14
N PRO A 731 2.37 4.80 -11.28
CA PRO A 731 3.35 4.76 -10.20
C PRO A 731 3.40 6.09 -9.43
N SER A 732 2.35 6.37 -8.65
CA SER A 732 2.34 7.43 -7.62
C SER A 732 1.46 6.96 -6.47
N ARG A 733 1.61 7.56 -5.29
CA ARG A 733 0.87 7.15 -4.10
C ARG A 733 -0.63 7.37 -4.29
N ASN A 734 -1.45 6.52 -3.67
CA ASN A 734 -2.89 6.53 -3.92
C ASN A 734 -3.72 5.81 -2.84
N PHE A 735 -5.02 6.09 -2.85
CA PHE A 735 -6.06 5.33 -2.15
C PHE A 735 -7.31 5.26 -3.04
N ALA A 736 -8.28 4.41 -2.73
CA ALA A 736 -9.55 4.33 -3.47
C ALA A 736 -10.76 4.73 -2.63
N MET A 737 -11.75 5.33 -3.30
CA MET A 737 -13.09 5.60 -2.79
C MET A 737 -14.11 4.75 -3.54
N ILE A 738 -15.04 4.14 -2.80
CA ILE A 738 -16.03 3.21 -3.34
C ILE A 738 -17.39 3.49 -2.68
N THR A 739 -18.40 3.82 -3.49
CA THR A 739 -19.76 4.19 -3.03
C THR A 739 -20.83 3.56 -3.92
N GLU A 740 -21.92 3.06 -3.32
CA GLU A 740 -23.08 2.62 -4.10
C GLU A 740 -23.83 3.84 -4.67
N ASN A 741 -24.17 3.78 -5.97
CA ASN A 741 -25.15 4.66 -6.60
C ASN A 741 -26.55 4.26 -6.14
N SER A 742 -26.85 4.63 -4.90
CA SER A 742 -27.97 4.09 -4.13
C SER A 742 -29.32 4.22 -4.84
N PRO A 743 -30.12 3.15 -4.95
CA PRO A 743 -31.47 3.23 -5.54
C PRO A 743 -32.42 4.20 -4.82
N THR A 744 -32.10 4.60 -3.59
CA THR A 744 -32.82 5.59 -2.77
C THR A 744 -32.32 7.03 -2.97
N ASN A 745 -31.25 7.26 -3.76
CA ASN A 745 -30.87 8.61 -4.19
C ASN A 745 -32.04 9.27 -4.94
N SER A 746 -32.38 10.50 -4.55
CA SER A 746 -33.56 11.21 -5.04
C SER A 746 -33.56 11.33 -6.58
N CYS A 747 -34.58 10.76 -7.22
CA CYS A 747 -34.76 10.83 -8.67
C CYS A 747 -35.20 12.23 -9.10
N GLY A 748 -34.25 13.17 -9.14
CA GLY A 748 -34.45 14.55 -9.59
C GLY A 748 -35.23 15.44 -8.62
N SER A 749 -34.78 15.56 -7.36
CA SER A 749 -35.23 16.64 -6.46
C SER A 749 -34.05 17.35 -5.80
N THR A 750 -34.20 18.65 -5.57
CA THR A 750 -33.07 19.58 -5.32
C THR A 750 -32.82 19.78 -3.83
N THR A 751 -31.54 19.66 -3.42
CA THR A 751 -30.96 20.23 -2.19
C THR A 751 -31.78 20.12 -0.90
N THR A 752 -31.52 19.08 -0.11
CA THR A 752 -31.39 19.24 1.35
C THR A 752 -29.92 19.05 1.70
N ALA A 753 -29.27 20.12 2.19
CA ALA A 753 -27.89 20.07 2.66
C ALA A 753 -27.82 19.52 4.09
N ASN A 754 -26.60 19.27 4.57
CA ASN A 754 -26.34 18.78 5.93
C ASN A 754 -26.96 19.72 6.99
N GLY A 755 -27.41 19.14 8.11
CA GLY A 755 -28.32 19.77 9.07
C GLY A 755 -27.69 20.79 10.03
N ASP A 756 -27.09 21.86 9.51
CA ASP A 756 -26.75 23.06 10.30
C ASP A 756 -27.88 24.09 10.31
N ALA A 757 -28.01 24.85 11.40
CA ALA A 757 -29.13 25.74 11.64
C ALA A 757 -29.07 27.04 10.79
N PRO A 758 -30.20 27.53 10.24
CA PRO A 758 -30.21 28.66 9.32
C PRO A 758 -30.00 30.01 10.03
N VAL A 759 -28.85 30.65 9.81
CA VAL A 759 -28.63 32.07 10.09
C VAL A 759 -29.25 32.91 8.98
N ALA A 760 -30.13 33.84 9.32
CA ALA A 760 -30.89 34.63 8.34
C ALA A 760 -30.07 35.75 7.70
N GLN A 761 -30.25 35.95 6.38
CA GLN A 761 -29.84 37.16 5.65
C GLN A 761 -30.97 37.67 4.73
N PRO A 762 -31.02 38.98 4.42
CA PRO A 762 -32.17 39.62 3.75
C PRO A 762 -32.22 39.39 2.22
N PRO A 763 -33.40 39.59 1.58
CA PRO A 763 -33.64 39.18 0.19
C PRO A 763 -33.03 40.12 -0.87
N PRO A 764 -32.66 39.59 -2.06
CA PRO A 764 -32.05 40.37 -3.15
C PRO A 764 -33.07 41.09 -4.04
N THR A 765 -32.68 42.26 -4.57
CA THR A 765 -33.44 43.03 -5.57
C THR A 765 -33.29 42.48 -7.00
N ARG A 766 -34.35 42.59 -7.80
CA ARG A 766 -34.43 42.14 -9.22
C ARG A 766 -33.93 43.23 -10.23
N PRO A 767 -33.78 42.95 -11.54
CA PRO A 767 -32.54 43.30 -12.25
C PRO A 767 -32.69 44.26 -13.43
N ALA A 768 -31.55 44.68 -14.00
CA ALA A 768 -31.45 45.37 -15.29
C ALA A 768 -31.09 44.39 -16.44
N THR A 769 -31.33 44.81 -17.69
CA THR A 769 -31.34 43.96 -18.90
C THR A 769 -30.22 44.26 -19.89
N SER A 770 -29.66 43.23 -20.55
CA SER A 770 -29.53 43.18 -22.03
C SER A 770 -28.93 41.88 -22.58
N THR A 771 -29.54 41.38 -23.68
CA THR A 771 -28.98 40.65 -24.86
C THR A 771 -27.45 40.51 -24.99
N SER A 772 -26.85 39.46 -25.59
CA SER A 772 -27.32 38.28 -26.38
C SER A 772 -26.23 37.17 -26.30
N SER A 773 -26.27 35.97 -26.91
CA SER A 773 -27.07 35.41 -28.01
C SER A 773 -27.26 33.89 -27.88
N SER A 774 -28.34 33.34 -28.44
CA SER A 774 -28.70 31.92 -28.35
C SER A 774 -28.18 31.05 -29.50
N SER A 775 -27.56 29.91 -29.17
CA SER A 775 -27.58 28.71 -30.01
C SER A 775 -28.08 27.52 -29.17
N SER A 776 -29.03 26.75 -29.70
CA SER A 776 -29.81 25.78 -28.94
C SER A 776 -29.30 24.36 -29.11
N SER A 777 -28.88 23.72 -28.02
CA SER A 777 -28.81 22.27 -27.89
C SER A 777 -29.62 21.84 -26.66
N SER A 778 -30.51 20.86 -26.84
CA SER A 778 -31.47 20.42 -25.83
C SER A 778 -30.79 19.68 -24.66
N PRO A 779 -31.36 19.72 -23.45
CA PRO A 779 -30.85 18.92 -22.33
C PRO A 779 -30.98 17.41 -22.61
N PRO A 780 -30.08 16.57 -22.05
CA PRO A 780 -30.22 15.11 -22.16
C PRO A 780 -31.49 14.65 -21.41
N PRO A 781 -32.32 13.77 -22.01
CA PRO A 781 -33.52 13.27 -21.35
C PRO A 781 -33.16 12.33 -20.18
N GLY A 782 -33.98 12.37 -19.12
CA GLY A 782 -33.82 11.52 -17.94
C GLY A 782 -33.95 10.02 -18.24
N GLY A 783 -33.34 9.20 -17.39
CA GLY A 783 -33.23 7.75 -17.55
C GLY A 783 -34.53 6.97 -17.38
N GLY A 784 -35.45 7.07 -18.34
CA GLY A 784 -36.47 6.05 -18.60
C GLY A 784 -35.89 4.89 -19.42
N GLY A 785 -36.31 3.65 -19.14
CA GLY A 785 -35.71 2.46 -19.74
C GLY A 785 -35.83 2.39 -21.26
N GLY A 786 -34.70 2.41 -21.97
CA GLY A 786 -34.61 2.24 -23.42
C GLY A 786 -33.37 1.41 -23.81
N GLY A 787 -33.57 0.34 -24.57
CA GLY A 787 -32.54 -0.66 -24.90
C GLY A 787 -31.51 -0.23 -25.93
N GLY A 788 -30.76 0.86 -25.68
CA GLY A 788 -29.61 1.23 -26.48
C GLY A 788 -28.46 0.23 -26.28
N THR A 789 -28.20 -0.64 -27.26
CA THR A 789 -27.09 -1.60 -27.17
C THR A 789 -25.74 -0.90 -27.17
N PHE A 790 -24.98 -1.04 -26.08
CA PHE A 790 -23.61 -0.53 -25.99
C PHE A 790 -22.76 -1.04 -27.18
N PRO A 791 -21.93 -0.20 -27.83
CA PRO A 791 -21.18 -0.61 -29.02
C PRO A 791 -20.28 -1.81 -28.75
N LYS A 792 -20.36 -2.86 -29.58
CA LYS A 792 -19.65 -4.13 -29.34
C LYS A 792 -18.13 -3.91 -29.22
N PRO A 793 -17.51 -4.20 -28.07
CA PRO A 793 -16.09 -3.95 -27.86
C PRO A 793 -15.23 -4.92 -28.69
N LYS A 794 -14.44 -4.38 -29.61
CA LYS A 794 -13.54 -5.16 -30.50
C LYS A 794 -12.28 -5.65 -29.81
N ASP A 795 -11.84 -4.97 -28.75
CA ASP A 795 -10.69 -5.32 -27.92
C ASP A 795 -11.14 -5.26 -26.45
N GLY A 796 -10.85 -6.31 -25.68
CA GLY A 796 -11.18 -6.39 -24.26
C GLY A 796 -10.40 -5.43 -23.35
N ARG A 797 -9.51 -4.60 -23.87
CA ARG A 797 -8.85 -3.47 -23.17
C ARG A 797 -9.62 -2.15 -23.22
N LEU A 798 -10.63 -2.05 -24.08
CA LEU A 798 -11.51 -0.86 -24.21
C LEU A 798 -12.72 -0.98 -23.27
N PRO A 799 -13.49 0.11 -23.03
CA PRO A 799 -14.76 0.03 -22.31
C PRO A 799 -15.67 -1.08 -22.85
N LEU A 800 -16.21 -1.90 -21.95
CA LEU A 800 -17.06 -3.05 -22.25
C LEU A 800 -18.56 -2.75 -22.06
N HIS A 801 -18.89 -1.72 -21.27
CA HIS A 801 -20.25 -1.34 -20.89
C HIS A 801 -20.31 0.15 -20.51
N GLN A 802 -21.53 0.64 -20.25
CA GLN A 802 -21.79 2.08 -20.06
C GLN A 802 -21.01 2.69 -18.89
N GLY A 803 -20.81 1.97 -17.78
CA GLY A 803 -20.09 2.43 -16.59
C GLY A 803 -18.57 2.56 -16.76
N GLU A 804 -18.01 2.14 -17.89
CA GLU A 804 -16.60 2.38 -18.27
C GLU A 804 -16.47 3.49 -19.33
N THR A 805 -17.57 4.11 -19.76
CA THR A 805 -17.54 5.21 -20.74
C THR A 805 -16.82 6.41 -20.13
N ASN A 806 -15.78 6.91 -20.82
CA ASN A 806 -14.92 7.98 -20.34
C ASN A 806 -14.25 7.68 -18.98
N CYS A 807 -13.96 6.40 -18.68
CA CYS A 807 -13.23 6.00 -17.48
C CYS A 807 -11.90 6.76 -17.33
N GLY A 808 -11.58 7.16 -16.11
CA GLY A 808 -10.51 8.09 -15.79
C GLY A 808 -11.04 9.41 -15.24
N THR A 809 -10.35 10.52 -15.49
CA THR A 809 -10.65 11.82 -14.84
C THR A 809 -11.95 12.48 -15.30
N GLN A 810 -12.54 12.01 -16.41
CA GLN A 810 -13.79 12.54 -16.97
C GLN A 810 -15.04 11.75 -16.54
N HIS A 811 -14.87 10.63 -15.83
CA HIS A 811 -16.00 9.81 -15.37
C HIS A 811 -16.67 10.42 -14.14
N ARG A 812 -18.00 10.30 -14.00
CA ARG A 812 -18.78 10.86 -12.87
C ARG A 812 -18.21 10.49 -11.48
N ALA A 813 -17.72 9.26 -11.33
CA ALA A 813 -17.11 8.77 -10.09
C ALA A 813 -15.82 9.51 -9.69
N ALA A 814 -15.12 10.16 -10.63
CA ALA A 814 -13.97 11.01 -10.35
C ALA A 814 -14.36 12.40 -9.83
N ALA A 815 -15.58 12.88 -10.15
CA ALA A 815 -16.11 14.18 -9.72
C ALA A 815 -16.70 14.09 -8.30
N PHE A 816 -15.83 13.81 -7.32
CA PHE A 816 -16.15 13.90 -5.90
C PHE A 816 -16.18 15.37 -5.43
N PRO A 817 -17.06 15.76 -4.49
CA PRO A 817 -18.21 15.02 -3.95
C PRO A 817 -19.48 15.17 -4.80
N ALA A 818 -19.42 15.96 -5.89
CA ALA A 818 -20.56 16.44 -6.65
C ALA A 818 -21.37 15.36 -7.41
N GLN A 819 -20.72 14.28 -7.85
CA GLN A 819 -21.35 13.21 -8.65
C GLN A 819 -21.02 11.80 -8.16
N HIS A 820 -19.89 11.58 -7.49
CA HIS A 820 -19.48 10.26 -6.98
C HIS A 820 -20.56 9.67 -6.06
N GLY A 821 -21.13 8.52 -6.44
CA GLY A 821 -22.16 7.83 -5.67
C GLY A 821 -23.54 8.52 -5.67
N LYS A 822 -23.76 9.51 -6.53
CA LYS A 822 -25.01 10.31 -6.56
C LYS A 822 -26.04 9.83 -7.60
N ALA A 823 -25.72 8.82 -8.42
CA ALA A 823 -26.71 8.22 -9.31
C ALA A 823 -27.60 7.20 -8.57
N ALA A 824 -28.69 6.75 -9.20
CA ALA A 824 -29.66 5.82 -8.61
C ALA A 824 -29.74 4.46 -9.36
N ASP A 825 -28.69 4.09 -10.10
CA ASP A 825 -28.67 2.87 -10.93
C ASP A 825 -28.36 1.57 -10.15
N GLY A 826 -28.00 1.66 -8.87
CA GLY A 826 -27.56 0.53 -8.06
C GLY A 826 -26.20 -0.03 -8.47
N GLY A 827 -25.44 0.69 -9.30
CA GLY A 827 -24.02 0.42 -9.55
C GLY A 827 -23.15 0.85 -8.37
N LEU A 828 -21.85 0.62 -8.50
CA LEU A 828 -20.83 0.97 -7.51
C LEU A 828 -19.84 1.93 -8.17
N ASP A 829 -19.89 3.20 -7.81
CA ASP A 829 -18.90 4.20 -8.26
C ASP A 829 -17.57 3.89 -7.56
N VAL A 830 -16.51 3.74 -8.36
CA VAL A 830 -15.13 3.50 -7.92
C VAL A 830 -14.26 4.64 -8.41
N CYS A 831 -13.43 5.20 -7.53
CA CYS A 831 -12.47 6.25 -7.85
C CYS A 831 -11.12 5.96 -7.20
N ILE A 832 -10.05 5.86 -7.99
CA ILE A 832 -8.69 5.84 -7.44
C ILE A 832 -8.19 7.29 -7.37
N CYS A 833 -7.85 7.72 -6.16
CA CYS A 833 -7.30 9.03 -5.83
C CYS A 833 -5.77 8.97 -5.84
N VAL A 834 -5.15 9.43 -6.93
CA VAL A 834 -3.70 9.37 -7.14
C VAL A 834 -3.04 10.73 -6.86
N GLU A 835 -2.00 10.73 -6.04
CA GLU A 835 -1.10 11.85 -5.74
C GLU A 835 -0.69 12.66 -6.98
N MET A 836 -0.80 13.99 -6.90
CA MET A 836 -0.31 14.89 -7.97
C MET A 836 1.21 15.14 -7.86
N ASP A 837 1.69 15.42 -6.64
CA ASP A 837 3.07 15.74 -6.31
C ASP A 837 3.44 15.12 -4.94
N GLN A 838 4.65 14.55 -4.85
CA GLN A 838 5.18 13.91 -3.63
C GLN A 838 5.80 14.92 -2.65
N HIS A 839 6.11 16.12 -3.11
CA HIS A 839 6.65 17.22 -2.30
C HIS A 839 5.54 18.15 -1.75
N ASP A 840 4.29 17.86 -2.09
CA ASP A 840 3.12 18.54 -1.54
C ASP A 840 2.66 17.83 -0.25
N SER A 841 3.06 18.36 0.90
CA SER A 841 2.67 17.83 2.21
C SER A 841 1.17 17.89 2.49
N SER A 842 0.39 18.66 1.71
CA SER A 842 -1.08 18.59 1.77
C SER A 842 -1.66 17.35 1.08
N GLY A 843 -0.85 16.59 0.31
CA GLY A 843 -1.20 15.28 -0.24
C GLY A 843 -2.30 15.28 -1.30
N ARG A 844 -2.47 16.38 -2.07
CA ARG A 844 -3.55 16.51 -3.06
C ARG A 844 -3.51 15.40 -4.12
N THR A 845 -4.69 14.83 -4.39
CA THR A 845 -4.86 13.75 -5.39
C THR A 845 -5.76 14.13 -6.56
N ARG A 846 -5.59 13.45 -7.70
CA ARG A 846 -6.50 13.43 -8.85
C ARG A 846 -7.29 12.12 -8.86
N GLY A 847 -8.61 12.22 -8.99
CA GLY A 847 -9.50 11.06 -9.09
C GLY A 847 -9.54 10.45 -10.50
N TYR A 848 -9.54 9.12 -10.59
CA TYR A 848 -9.73 8.33 -11.81
C TYR A 848 -10.87 7.34 -11.61
N GLY A 849 -11.98 7.52 -12.34
CA GLY A 849 -13.26 6.89 -12.00
C GLY A 849 -13.78 5.86 -13.01
N LEU A 850 -14.64 4.96 -12.52
CA LEU A 850 -15.59 4.14 -13.29
C LEU A 850 -16.82 3.79 -12.44
N THR A 851 -17.86 3.22 -13.04
CA THR A 851 -18.96 2.53 -12.34
C THR A 851 -18.87 1.03 -12.57
N VAL A 852 -18.94 0.22 -11.53
CA VAL A 852 -19.16 -1.24 -11.63
C VAL A 852 -20.67 -1.51 -11.57
N PRO A 853 -21.32 -2.05 -12.62
CA PRO A 853 -22.76 -2.27 -12.61
C PRO A 853 -23.14 -3.45 -11.70
N LYS A 854 -24.33 -3.39 -11.08
CA LYS A 854 -24.98 -4.56 -10.47
C LYS A 854 -25.07 -5.74 -11.45
N LEU A 855 -25.29 -6.95 -10.92
CA LEU A 855 -25.56 -8.15 -11.72
C LEU A 855 -27.06 -8.46 -11.74
N GLU A 856 -27.62 -8.67 -12.92
CA GLU A 856 -28.99 -9.12 -13.16
C GLU A 856 -29.00 -10.47 -13.88
N TYR A 857 -28.41 -11.48 -13.23
CA TYR A 857 -28.27 -12.81 -13.80
C TYR A 857 -29.59 -13.59 -13.72
N LYS A 858 -30.02 -14.14 -14.86
CA LYS A 858 -31.22 -14.97 -15.01
C LYS A 858 -30.95 -16.29 -15.74
N GLY A 859 -29.67 -16.65 -15.88
CA GLY A 859 -29.24 -17.88 -16.57
C GLY A 859 -29.26 -19.12 -15.66
N PRO A 860 -29.06 -20.31 -16.24
CA PRO A 860 -28.90 -21.53 -15.45
C PRO A 860 -27.61 -21.45 -14.63
N ARG A 861 -27.68 -21.82 -13.34
CA ARG A 861 -26.53 -21.90 -12.45
C ARG A 861 -25.38 -22.70 -13.11
N PRO A 862 -24.16 -22.14 -13.24
CA PRO A 862 -23.00 -22.87 -13.74
C PRO A 862 -22.74 -24.14 -12.94
N ALA A 863 -22.17 -25.16 -13.59
CA ALA A 863 -21.81 -26.41 -12.95
C ALA A 863 -20.96 -26.16 -11.69
N SER A 864 -21.35 -26.74 -10.57
CA SER A 864 -20.62 -26.59 -9.32
C SER A 864 -19.26 -27.25 -9.43
N LEU A 865 -18.21 -26.43 -9.45
CA LEU A 865 -16.83 -26.89 -9.31
C LEU A 865 -16.70 -27.76 -8.05
N GLU A 866 -15.89 -28.81 -8.14
CA GLU A 866 -15.50 -29.65 -7.00
C GLU A 866 -14.69 -28.85 -5.96
N MET A 867 -14.38 -29.45 -4.82
CA MET A 867 -13.45 -28.87 -3.83
C MET A 867 -12.07 -28.67 -4.47
N LEU A 868 -11.25 -27.78 -3.91
CA LEU A 868 -9.86 -27.65 -4.34
C LEU A 868 -9.14 -28.96 -3.96
N PRO A 869 -8.68 -29.79 -4.90
CA PRO A 869 -8.08 -31.07 -4.53
C PRO A 869 -6.79 -30.79 -3.74
N PRO A 870 -6.59 -31.41 -2.57
CA PRO A 870 -5.41 -31.18 -1.76
C PRO A 870 -4.16 -31.51 -2.58
N ARG A 871 -3.15 -30.62 -2.54
CA ARG A 871 -1.90 -30.86 -3.26
C ARG A 871 -1.26 -32.13 -2.70
N SER A 872 -1.16 -33.16 -3.54
CA SER A 872 -0.55 -34.43 -3.17
C SER A 872 0.86 -34.19 -2.62
N ALA A 873 1.06 -34.43 -1.33
CA ALA A 873 2.38 -34.43 -0.71
C ALA A 873 3.29 -35.31 -1.58
N GLY A 874 4.43 -34.76 -2.00
CA GLY A 874 5.20 -35.33 -3.09
C GLY A 874 5.57 -36.78 -2.83
N ARG A 875 4.97 -37.72 -3.57
CA ARG A 875 5.36 -39.13 -3.52
C ARG A 875 6.82 -39.21 -3.96
N GLY A 876 7.73 -39.34 -2.98
CA GLY A 876 9.12 -39.65 -3.23
C GLY A 876 9.19 -40.86 -4.16
N SER A 877 9.98 -40.76 -5.23
CA SER A 877 10.03 -41.78 -6.27
C SER A 877 10.71 -43.06 -5.76
N VAL A 878 9.96 -43.88 -5.02
CA VAL A 878 10.32 -45.26 -4.66
C VAL A 878 10.43 -46.05 -5.95
N ARG A 879 11.64 -46.05 -6.52
CA ARG A 879 12.00 -46.62 -7.80
C ARG A 879 12.01 -48.15 -7.68
N SER A 880 10.83 -48.75 -7.72
CA SER A 880 10.61 -50.19 -7.53
C SER A 880 11.55 -51.02 -8.40
N GLY A 881 12.47 -51.75 -7.77
CA GLY A 881 13.47 -52.57 -8.46
C GLY A 881 12.80 -53.64 -9.33
N ARG A 882 13.01 -53.56 -10.65
CA ARG A 882 12.36 -54.44 -11.64
C ARG A 882 13.01 -55.83 -11.64
N SER A 883 12.65 -56.66 -10.66
CA SER A 883 13.16 -58.03 -10.53
C SER A 883 12.78 -58.90 -11.74
N ARG A 884 13.76 -59.62 -12.30
CA ARG A 884 13.57 -60.55 -13.42
C ARG A 884 13.25 -61.96 -12.91
N LYS A 885 11.97 -62.31 -12.88
CA LYS A 885 11.43 -63.66 -13.12
C LYS A 885 10.12 -63.48 -13.91
N GLY A 886 9.74 -64.31 -14.87
CA GLY A 886 10.31 -65.59 -15.29
C GLY A 886 9.15 -66.50 -15.67
N GLY A 887 8.52 -66.23 -16.82
CA GLY A 887 7.28 -66.89 -17.21
C GLY A 887 7.51 -68.19 -17.97
N LEU A 888 6.78 -69.24 -17.58
CA LEU A 888 6.64 -70.49 -18.32
C LEU A 888 5.17 -70.95 -18.21
N GLN A 889 4.58 -71.34 -19.34
CA GLN A 889 3.37 -72.17 -19.53
C GLN A 889 2.09 -71.77 -18.73
N ALA A 890 0.98 -71.36 -19.36
CA ALA A 890 0.15 -72.05 -20.38
C ALA A 890 -0.71 -73.20 -19.82
N VAL A 891 -1.99 -72.90 -19.55
CA VAL A 891 -3.19 -73.40 -20.27
C VAL A 891 -4.22 -72.25 -20.27
#